data_AF-A0A9D1L5A2-F1
#
_entry.id   AF-A0A9D1L5A2-F1
#
_cell.length_a   1.000
_cell.length_b   1.000
_cell.length_c   1.000
_cell.angle_alpha   90.00
_cell.angle_beta   90.00
_cell.angle_gamma   90.00
#
_symmetry.space_group_name_H-M   'P 1'
#
loop_
_entity.id
_entity.type
_entity.pdbx_description
1 polymer ?
#
loop_
_entity_poly.entity_id
_entity_poly.type
_entity_poly.pdbx_seq_one_letter_code
_entity_poly.pdbx_strand_id
1 'polypeptide(L)'
;MNCNEMSGKTTSCRKTDTPFFLRQTTEKDLPAVLEIIASARTLLMEDGVPQWQNGNPSDADFLRDVQHGWSRVLVTESDEIVATAAVVDEPDPNYRNLLQGAWIVGPSQAPLVLCGPMPHTTCRPSQGYKALHPYVTVHRFAVAPSARGTGAAHALWFRIFEEVHAQGIPEVRVDTHQKNRRMRRLVEGLGFACAGVVCIDGDRHDERLVYQAFLPSEVQEQQISHASGNTAETALPSYPMPFEEQTTPILRQRVCIPLGDGAEIAVWIYGPRVPVVPGPYGIDRSVMPLVVLHGNGEDHTMLAAQIAHVATTRPVIALDTRGHGLSTRGATRPLTYEMLAHDAFEVLNALGISRAHVYGFSDGGIEALIMARDAPGRVGSLTLAGANTTPAGLDEHFLRQERHRSLALAFGRIVSTRLERACELSRLMLREPNLSLTALSRISCPACVMAGEHDVVLPDETDRIVNALPFGEKRIVAGCGHMLPQEAPDAINQALDETMFRAEHLAQASSKGMSQQASHVVPIHPYMPAHLVAIPLELHQLPQVLALYDALLAHEQDKQDAALALIQPDVSHPRSSGDTCGWVKDCWPLPGDVEERLRAGQYRGIFEKNALLSDGTPDPSAPLLGVQALDHDMGYGFANRNDESGQVGAAPSWESLPECDVLVPHLLAAHPTAAGKGVGRALVADLISQARIRGVKAIRLNTSPENVSATTLYLNCGFKMYAPVWLPYEGLPLTGWTVPFEMRLD
;
A
#
# COMPACT_ATOMS: atom_id res chain seq x y z
N MET A 1 46.17 -16.17 39.88
CA MET A 1 45.68 -15.38 41.04
C MET A 1 44.21 -15.09 40.77
N ASN A 2 43.32 -15.18 41.75
CA ASN A 2 41.89 -14.88 41.56
C ASN A 2 41.62 -13.38 41.71
N CYS A 3 40.66 -12.87 40.94
CA CYS A 3 39.64 -11.92 41.40
C CYS A 3 38.39 -12.01 40.49
N ASN A 4 37.30 -12.38 41.13
CA ASN A 4 35.91 -12.58 40.73
C ASN A 4 35.31 -11.85 39.50
N GLU A 5 34.48 -12.60 38.78
CA GLU A 5 33.04 -12.35 38.49
C GLU A 5 32.55 -10.89 38.32
N MET A 6 31.96 -10.59 37.16
CA MET A 6 30.57 -10.09 37.12
C MET A 6 29.90 -10.22 35.73
N SER A 7 28.57 -10.17 35.71
CA SER A 7 27.68 -10.05 34.55
C SER A 7 27.83 -11.07 33.41
N GLY A 8 27.51 -12.33 33.67
CA GLY A 8 27.01 -13.24 32.64
C GLY A 8 25.50 -13.04 32.43
N LYS A 9 25.05 -12.70 31.21
CA LYS A 9 23.64 -12.82 30.77
C LYS A 9 23.56 -13.30 29.32
N THR A 10 23.55 -14.62 29.14
CA THR A 10 23.19 -15.29 27.88
C THR A 10 21.68 -15.38 27.74
N THR A 11 21.06 -14.47 26.98
CA THR A 11 19.64 -14.60 26.60
C THR A 11 19.46 -15.53 25.41
N SER A 12 19.34 -16.84 25.69
CA SER A 12 18.92 -17.85 24.72
C SER A 12 17.47 -17.63 24.29
N CYS A 13 17.25 -16.89 23.20
CA CYS A 13 15.91 -16.72 22.63
C CYS A 13 15.47 -18.00 21.88
N ARG A 14 14.91 -18.97 22.62
CA ARG A 14 14.05 -20.00 22.03
C ARG A 14 12.70 -19.35 21.77
N LYS A 15 12.36 -19.11 20.50
CA LYS A 15 10.97 -18.88 20.11
C LYS A 15 10.23 -20.21 20.19
N THR A 16 9.08 -20.21 20.84
CA THR A 16 8.11 -21.30 20.82
C THR A 16 6.82 -20.77 20.22
N ASP A 17 6.26 -21.54 19.30
CA ASP A 17 4.95 -21.25 18.74
C ASP A 17 3.91 -21.71 19.77
N THR A 18 3.03 -20.79 20.20
CA THR A 18 2.02 -21.06 21.23
C THR A 18 0.78 -20.24 20.88
N PRO A 19 -0.38 -20.87 20.63
CA PRO A 19 -1.59 -20.16 20.20
C PRO A 19 -2.23 -19.37 21.35
N PHE A 20 -3.08 -18.41 20.97
CA PHE A 20 -3.75 -17.49 21.89
C PHE A 20 -5.27 -17.46 21.66
N PHE A 21 -6.02 -17.43 22.76
CA PHE A 21 -7.49 -17.44 22.77
C PHE A 21 -8.04 -16.19 23.47
N LEU A 22 -9.15 -15.63 22.98
CA LEU A 22 -9.85 -14.53 23.66
C LEU A 22 -11.00 -15.10 24.50
N ARG A 23 -11.18 -14.58 25.71
CA ARG A 23 -12.40 -14.80 26.51
C ARG A 23 -12.81 -13.54 27.26
N GLN A 24 -14.09 -13.47 27.62
CA GLN A 24 -14.59 -12.47 28.56
C GLN A 24 -13.89 -12.62 29.92
N THR A 25 -13.54 -11.49 30.54
CA THR A 25 -12.93 -11.46 31.88
C THR A 25 -13.98 -11.75 32.95
N THR A 26 -13.63 -12.57 33.93
CA THR A 26 -14.42 -12.82 35.14
C THR A 26 -13.81 -12.12 36.35
N GLU A 27 -14.55 -11.99 37.47
CA GLU A 27 -14.02 -11.41 38.71
C GLU A 27 -12.81 -12.19 39.28
N LYS A 28 -12.60 -13.45 38.87
CA LYS A 28 -11.42 -14.26 39.25
C LYS A 28 -10.16 -13.84 38.49
N ASP A 29 -10.31 -13.33 37.27
CA ASP A 29 -9.21 -12.90 36.40
C ASP A 29 -8.71 -11.48 36.77
N LEU A 30 -9.53 -10.71 37.49
CA LEU A 30 -9.29 -9.31 37.83
C LEU A 30 -7.93 -9.03 38.52
N PRO A 31 -7.39 -9.87 39.43
CA PRO A 31 -6.06 -9.65 39.99
C PRO A 31 -4.95 -9.66 38.92
N ALA A 32 -4.99 -10.61 37.98
CA ALA A 32 -4.01 -10.69 36.89
C ALA A 32 -4.16 -9.52 35.90
N VAL A 33 -5.40 -9.10 35.61
CA VAL A 33 -5.68 -7.89 34.82
C VAL A 33 -5.06 -6.65 35.49
N LEU A 34 -5.24 -6.48 36.80
CA LEU A 34 -4.67 -5.36 37.55
C LEU A 34 -3.14 -5.40 37.61
N GLU A 35 -2.50 -6.57 37.67
CA GLU A 35 -1.03 -6.70 37.56
C GLU A 35 -0.51 -6.28 36.18
N ILE A 36 -1.19 -6.70 35.09
CA ILE A 36 -0.86 -6.29 33.72
C ILE A 36 -1.00 -4.77 33.56
N ILE A 37 -2.09 -4.20 34.07
CA ILE A 37 -2.34 -2.75 34.07
C ILE A 37 -1.32 -1.99 34.91
N ALA A 38 -0.93 -2.50 36.09
CA ALA A 38 0.13 -1.89 36.90
C ALA A 38 1.47 -1.86 36.16
N SER A 39 1.83 -2.94 35.46
CA SER A 39 3.02 -2.97 34.60
C SER A 39 2.91 -1.98 33.42
N ALA A 40 1.72 -1.79 32.87
CA ALA A 40 1.48 -0.80 31.82
C ALA A 40 1.57 0.65 32.34
N ARG A 41 1.03 0.96 33.53
CA ARG A 41 1.17 2.28 34.19
C ARG A 41 2.66 2.62 34.39
N THR A 42 3.47 1.69 34.86
CA THR A 42 4.93 1.87 35.02
C THR A 42 5.62 2.14 33.68
N LEU A 43 5.33 1.35 32.64
CA LEU A 43 5.91 1.55 31.30
C LEU A 43 5.53 2.92 30.69
N LEU A 44 4.30 3.38 30.89
CA LEU A 44 3.86 4.71 30.47
C LEU A 44 4.61 5.82 31.22
N MET A 45 4.85 5.66 32.52
CA MET A 45 5.64 6.58 33.33
C MET A 45 7.10 6.64 32.85
N GLU A 46 7.72 5.49 32.57
CA GLU A 46 9.09 5.38 32.02
C GLU A 46 9.22 6.06 30.64
N ASP A 47 8.23 5.90 29.77
CA ASP A 47 8.16 6.57 28.45
C ASP A 47 7.77 8.07 28.55
N GLY A 48 7.54 8.62 29.75
CA GLY A 48 7.19 10.02 29.98
C GLY A 48 5.76 10.41 29.57
N VAL A 49 4.84 9.44 29.56
CA VAL A 49 3.43 9.55 29.19
C VAL A 49 2.57 9.75 30.46
N PRO A 50 1.81 10.85 30.59
CA PRO A 50 0.97 11.12 31.77
C PRO A 50 -0.31 10.25 31.84
N GLN A 51 -0.61 9.49 30.78
CA GLN A 51 -1.76 8.58 30.73
C GLN A 51 -1.71 7.57 31.88
N TRP A 52 -2.84 7.44 32.57
CA TRP A 52 -3.06 6.56 33.73
C TRP A 52 -2.25 6.88 35.00
N GLN A 53 -1.62 8.06 35.08
CA GLN A 53 -0.84 8.50 36.25
C GLN A 53 -1.66 9.33 37.26
N ASN A 54 -2.89 9.73 36.91
CA ASN A 54 -3.78 10.56 37.73
C ASN A 54 -4.80 9.75 38.56
N GLY A 55 -4.76 8.42 38.50
CA GLY A 55 -5.70 7.52 39.18
C GLY A 55 -6.89 7.04 38.33
N ASN A 56 -7.08 7.56 37.11
CA ASN A 56 -8.04 7.06 36.12
C ASN A 56 -7.29 6.20 35.08
N PRO A 57 -7.69 4.93 34.80
CA PRO A 57 -8.80 4.19 35.41
C PRO A 57 -8.46 3.71 36.82
N SER A 58 -9.48 3.63 37.67
CA SER A 58 -9.41 3.05 39.01
C SER A 58 -9.81 1.58 39.01
N ASP A 59 -9.49 0.85 40.08
CA ASP A 59 -9.84 -0.55 40.25
C ASP A 59 -11.37 -0.78 40.19
N ALA A 60 -12.17 0.24 40.54
CA ALA A 60 -13.63 0.23 40.42
C ALA A 60 -14.14 0.40 38.97
N ASP A 61 -13.32 0.94 38.06
CA ASP A 61 -13.63 1.00 36.63
C ASP A 61 -13.39 -0.37 35.97
N PHE A 62 -12.32 -1.07 36.35
CA PHE A 62 -12.08 -2.46 35.89
C PHE A 62 -13.15 -3.43 36.40
N LEU A 63 -13.59 -3.29 37.65
CA LEU A 63 -14.72 -4.08 38.17
C LEU A 63 -16.02 -3.77 37.39
N ARG A 64 -16.25 -2.51 37.01
CA ARG A 64 -17.39 -2.12 36.15
C ARG A 64 -17.31 -2.78 34.78
N ASP A 65 -16.15 -2.81 34.14
CA ASP A 65 -15.97 -3.46 32.83
C ASP A 65 -16.26 -4.97 32.89
N VAL A 66 -15.87 -5.64 33.98
CA VAL A 66 -16.17 -7.05 34.21
C VAL A 66 -17.68 -7.27 34.39
N GLN A 67 -18.33 -6.41 35.18
CA GLN A 67 -19.76 -6.52 35.51
C GLN A 67 -20.70 -6.11 34.35
N HIS A 68 -20.29 -5.16 33.52
CA HIS A 68 -20.99 -4.81 32.26
C HIS A 68 -20.67 -5.78 31.11
N GLY A 69 -19.63 -6.62 31.26
CA GLY A 69 -19.22 -7.56 30.21
C GLY A 69 -18.41 -6.92 29.07
N TRP A 70 -17.83 -5.74 29.29
CA TRP A 70 -16.90 -5.08 28.35
C TRP A 70 -15.47 -5.64 28.44
N SER A 71 -15.05 -6.16 29.59
CA SER A 71 -13.66 -6.63 29.78
C SER A 71 -13.35 -7.94 29.03
N ARG A 72 -12.19 -7.99 28.36
CA ARG A 72 -11.63 -9.15 27.65
C ARG A 72 -10.22 -9.47 28.14
N VAL A 73 -9.87 -10.75 28.09
CA VAL A 73 -8.52 -11.28 28.31
C VAL A 73 -8.10 -12.21 27.19
N LEU A 74 -6.84 -12.09 26.78
CA LEU A 74 -6.16 -13.04 25.90
C LEU A 74 -5.40 -14.05 26.77
N VAL A 75 -5.56 -15.34 26.51
CA VAL A 75 -4.94 -16.44 27.27
C VAL A 75 -4.16 -17.40 26.38
N THR A 76 -3.18 -18.09 26.94
CA THR A 76 -2.46 -19.21 26.30
C THR A 76 -3.23 -20.54 26.43
N GLU A 77 -2.73 -21.62 25.82
CA GLU A 77 -3.19 -23.00 26.05
C GLU A 77 -3.18 -23.42 27.53
N SER A 78 -2.35 -22.78 28.38
CA SER A 78 -2.26 -23.04 29.82
C SER A 78 -3.10 -22.09 30.68
N ASP A 79 -4.05 -21.35 30.08
CA ASP A 79 -4.86 -20.29 30.69
C ASP A 79 -4.02 -19.18 31.37
N GLU A 80 -2.76 -18.94 30.91
CA GLU A 80 -1.99 -17.77 31.34
C GLU A 80 -2.57 -16.53 30.66
N ILE A 81 -3.09 -15.58 31.45
CA ILE A 81 -3.55 -14.28 30.94
C ILE A 81 -2.36 -13.45 30.51
N VAL A 82 -2.27 -13.19 29.20
CA VAL A 82 -1.13 -12.52 28.54
C VAL A 82 -1.46 -11.11 28.03
N ALA A 83 -2.73 -10.77 27.85
CA ALA A 83 -3.17 -9.43 27.48
C ALA A 83 -4.62 -9.15 27.91
N THR A 84 -5.03 -7.88 27.93
CA THR A 84 -6.38 -7.45 28.32
C THR A 84 -6.79 -6.15 27.64
N ALA A 85 -8.09 -5.94 27.43
CA ALA A 85 -8.69 -4.69 26.97
C ALA A 85 -10.17 -4.63 27.39
N ALA A 86 -10.77 -3.43 27.38
CA ALA A 86 -12.21 -3.25 27.50
C ALA A 86 -12.80 -2.87 26.12
N VAL A 87 -13.87 -3.56 25.72
CA VAL A 87 -14.58 -3.37 24.45
C VAL A 87 -15.95 -2.80 24.79
N VAL A 88 -16.17 -1.51 24.52
CA VAL A 88 -17.35 -0.75 24.96
C VAL A 88 -18.23 -0.41 23.76
N ASP A 89 -19.48 -0.88 23.78
CA ASP A 89 -20.51 -0.67 22.77
C ASP A 89 -21.37 0.60 23.00
N GLU A 90 -21.25 1.23 24.16
CA GLU A 90 -21.90 2.51 24.46
C GLU A 90 -21.17 3.74 23.85
N PRO A 91 -21.90 4.78 23.37
CA PRO A 91 -21.28 5.99 22.82
C PRO A 91 -20.50 6.83 23.85
N ASP A 92 -19.17 6.74 23.81
CA ASP A 92 -18.25 7.45 24.72
C ASP A 92 -18.59 8.96 24.86
N PRO A 93 -18.87 9.47 26.08
CA PRO A 93 -19.22 10.88 26.29
C PRO A 93 -18.16 11.89 25.82
N ASN A 94 -16.88 11.52 25.84
CA ASN A 94 -15.77 12.38 25.44
C ASN A 94 -15.71 12.58 23.92
N TYR A 95 -16.23 11.62 23.15
CA TYR A 95 -16.20 11.62 21.68
C TYR A 95 -17.28 12.53 21.06
N ARG A 96 -18.15 13.13 21.87
CA ARG A 96 -19.26 14.01 21.43
C ARG A 96 -18.80 15.32 20.80
N ASN A 97 -17.66 15.87 21.24
CA ASN A 97 -17.09 17.11 20.70
C ASN A 97 -15.57 16.97 20.64
N LEU A 98 -15.00 16.99 19.43
CA LEU A 98 -13.55 17.08 19.25
C LEU A 98 -13.09 18.53 19.52
N LEU A 99 -11.93 18.70 20.15
CA LEU A 99 -11.26 20.00 20.27
C LEU A 99 -10.70 20.46 18.92
N GLN A 100 -10.19 19.51 18.15
CA GLN A 100 -9.54 19.70 16.85
C GLN A 100 -9.81 18.45 15.99
N GLY A 101 -9.88 18.62 14.67
CA GLY A 101 -10.24 17.54 13.75
C GLY A 101 -11.75 17.35 13.59
N ALA A 102 -12.14 16.28 12.90
CA ALA A 102 -13.52 15.91 12.64
C ALA A 102 -13.60 14.38 12.54
N TRP A 103 -14.71 13.78 13.01
CA TRP A 103 -14.98 12.37 12.73
C TRP A 103 -15.06 12.18 11.22
N ILE A 104 -14.27 11.24 10.70
CA ILE A 104 -14.32 10.85 9.30
C ILE A 104 -15.67 10.14 9.11
N VAL A 105 -16.58 10.77 8.38
CA VAL A 105 -17.83 10.16 7.95
C VAL A 105 -17.49 8.98 7.01
N GLY A 106 -18.30 7.92 6.99
CA GLY A 106 -18.02 6.70 6.23
C GLY A 106 -17.69 6.91 4.73
N PRO A 107 -17.22 5.88 4.01
CA PRO A 107 -16.32 5.97 2.83
C PRO A 107 -16.70 6.81 1.59
N SER A 108 -17.81 7.55 1.62
CA SER A 108 -18.19 8.59 0.68
C SER A 108 -18.24 9.98 1.35
N GLN A 109 -17.39 10.89 0.86
CA GLN A 109 -17.30 12.33 1.17
C GLN A 109 -16.44 12.76 2.40
N ALA A 110 -15.72 13.87 2.20
CA ALA A 110 -14.87 14.64 3.12
C ALA A 110 -13.37 14.20 3.28
N PRO A 111 -12.43 15.13 3.54
CA PRO A 111 -11.01 14.96 3.20
C PRO A 111 -10.05 14.78 4.39
N LEU A 112 -8.86 14.23 4.11
CA LEU A 112 -7.77 14.08 5.08
C LEU A 112 -6.93 15.37 5.20
N VAL A 113 -7.29 16.22 6.17
CA VAL A 113 -6.51 17.40 6.56
C VAL A 113 -5.30 16.98 7.39
N LEU A 114 -4.08 17.25 6.93
CA LEU A 114 -2.86 17.12 7.75
C LEU A 114 -2.60 18.40 8.54
N CYS A 115 -2.61 18.29 9.87
CA CYS A 115 -2.52 19.42 10.78
C CYS A 115 -1.15 20.10 10.78
N GLY A 116 -1.07 21.32 10.22
CA GLY A 116 -0.10 22.34 10.61
C GLY A 116 -0.62 23.18 11.80
N PRO A 117 0.26 23.92 12.52
CA PRO A 117 -0.16 24.77 13.62
C PRO A 117 -0.93 26.00 13.12
N MET A 118 -2.24 26.04 13.37
CA MET A 118 -3.13 27.13 12.95
C MET A 118 -3.06 28.36 13.88
N PRO A 119 -3.09 29.60 13.35
CA PRO A 119 -3.05 30.82 14.14
C PRO A 119 -4.38 31.11 14.85
N HIS A 120 -4.32 31.85 15.96
CA HIS A 120 -5.50 32.24 16.74
C HIS A 120 -6.49 33.10 15.94
N THR A 121 -7.64 32.54 15.57
CA THR A 121 -8.82 33.29 15.12
C THR A 121 -10.10 32.68 15.70
N THR A 122 -11.06 33.53 16.05
CA THR A 122 -12.24 33.13 16.84
C THR A 122 -13.43 32.71 15.98
N CYS A 123 -13.77 31.42 15.99
CA CYS A 123 -15.00 30.93 15.35
C CYS A 123 -16.24 31.15 16.25
N ARG A 124 -17.39 31.42 15.61
CA ARG A 124 -18.72 31.29 16.21
C ARG A 124 -19.35 29.96 15.78
N PRO A 125 -20.23 29.36 16.60
CA PRO A 125 -20.84 28.06 16.29
C PRO A 125 -21.97 28.20 15.25
N SER A 126 -22.05 27.21 14.35
CA SER A 126 -23.23 26.91 13.55
C SER A 126 -23.85 25.61 14.08
N GLN A 127 -25.18 25.56 14.17
CA GLN A 127 -25.92 24.41 14.71
C GLN A 127 -26.37 23.48 13.57
N GLY A 128 -26.34 22.15 13.76
CA GLY A 128 -26.99 21.22 12.82
C GLY A 128 -26.42 19.81 12.73
N TYR A 129 -26.29 19.07 13.84
CA TYR A 129 -25.93 17.64 13.77
C TYR A 129 -27.10 16.77 13.29
N LYS A 130 -26.78 15.79 12.43
CA LYS A 130 -27.54 14.53 12.27
C LYS A 130 -26.66 13.36 12.73
N ALA A 131 -27.27 12.21 13.02
CA ALA A 131 -26.62 11.11 13.74
C ALA A 131 -25.48 10.44 12.96
N LEU A 132 -24.45 10.02 13.70
CA LEU A 132 -23.40 9.10 13.24
C LEU A 132 -23.90 7.64 13.32
N HIS A 133 -23.26 6.76 12.57
CA HIS A 133 -23.41 5.30 12.63
C HIS A 133 -22.96 4.72 13.99
N PRO A 134 -23.43 3.52 14.38
CA PRO A 134 -22.96 2.83 15.58
C PRO A 134 -21.46 2.49 15.49
N TYR A 135 -20.77 2.56 16.62
CA TYR A 135 -19.34 2.29 16.76
C TYR A 135 -19.04 1.65 18.12
N VAL A 136 -17.98 0.85 18.18
CA VAL A 136 -17.39 0.33 19.44
C VAL A 136 -16.16 1.16 19.80
N THR A 137 -15.90 1.35 21.10
CA THR A 137 -14.68 1.96 21.62
C THR A 137 -13.83 0.95 22.37
N VAL A 138 -12.56 0.79 21.98
CA VAL A 138 -11.59 -0.06 22.68
C VAL A 138 -10.79 0.77 23.67
N HIS A 139 -10.93 0.42 24.95
CA HIS A 139 -10.32 1.07 26.10
C HIS A 139 -9.34 0.15 26.81
N ARG A 140 -8.49 0.72 27.67
CA ARG A 140 -7.72 -0.01 28.71
C ARG A 140 -6.84 -1.18 28.21
N PHE A 141 -6.43 -1.13 26.95
CA PHE A 141 -5.59 -2.13 26.28
C PHE A 141 -4.17 -2.25 26.90
N ALA A 142 -3.77 -3.46 27.31
CA ALA A 142 -2.46 -3.75 27.90
C ALA A 142 -1.98 -5.20 27.66
N VAL A 143 -0.65 -5.42 27.72
CA VAL A 143 0.01 -6.73 27.46
C VAL A 143 1.03 -7.04 28.56
N ALA A 144 0.96 -8.27 29.08
CA ALA A 144 1.81 -8.80 30.14
C ALA A 144 3.30 -8.76 29.77
N PRO A 145 4.22 -8.54 30.73
CA PRO A 145 5.66 -8.59 30.49
C PRO A 145 6.17 -9.89 29.85
N SER A 146 5.58 -11.05 30.19
CA SER A 146 5.90 -12.37 29.62
C SER A 146 5.65 -12.43 28.12
N ALA A 147 4.60 -11.76 27.64
CA ALA A 147 4.15 -11.80 26.25
C ALA A 147 4.63 -10.62 25.37
N ARG A 148 5.62 -9.83 25.83
CA ARG A 148 6.16 -8.70 25.05
C ARG A 148 7.04 -9.22 23.91
N GLY A 149 6.58 -9.00 22.67
CA GLY A 149 7.28 -9.41 21.45
C GLY A 149 6.93 -10.81 20.94
N THR A 150 5.99 -11.52 21.56
CA THR A 150 5.49 -12.83 21.09
C THR A 150 4.43 -12.73 19.99
N GLY A 151 3.80 -11.55 19.84
CA GLY A 151 2.67 -11.33 18.95
C GLY A 151 1.34 -11.04 19.67
N ALA A 152 1.25 -11.31 20.97
CA ALA A 152 0.01 -11.20 21.77
C ALA A 152 -0.75 -9.87 21.63
N ALA A 153 -0.06 -8.74 21.43
CA ALA A 153 -0.69 -7.45 21.17
C ALA A 153 -1.55 -7.43 19.89
N HIS A 154 -1.06 -8.06 18.82
CA HIS A 154 -1.78 -8.16 17.56
C HIS A 154 -2.90 -9.22 17.66
N ALA A 155 -2.62 -10.37 18.30
CA ALA A 155 -3.61 -11.42 18.52
C ALA A 155 -4.85 -10.91 19.29
N LEU A 156 -4.66 -10.11 20.35
CA LEU A 156 -5.78 -9.46 21.07
C LEU A 156 -6.60 -8.55 20.14
N TRP A 157 -5.96 -7.73 19.30
CA TRP A 157 -6.68 -6.86 18.35
C TRP A 157 -7.48 -7.65 17.31
N PHE A 158 -6.95 -8.74 16.75
CA PHE A 158 -7.68 -9.53 15.75
C PHE A 158 -8.88 -10.26 16.35
N ARG A 159 -8.76 -10.79 17.57
CA ARG A 159 -9.89 -11.38 18.28
C ARG A 159 -10.97 -10.33 18.65
N ILE A 160 -10.58 -9.07 18.89
CA ILE A 160 -11.55 -7.97 19.06
C ILE A 160 -12.23 -7.62 17.72
N PHE A 161 -11.50 -7.64 16.60
CA PHE A 161 -12.10 -7.43 15.28
C PHE A 161 -13.07 -8.56 14.89
N GLU A 162 -12.75 -9.83 15.19
CA GLU A 162 -13.70 -10.96 15.08
C GLU A 162 -14.99 -10.65 15.86
N GLU A 163 -14.86 -10.26 17.13
CA GLU A 163 -15.99 -10.06 18.03
C GLU A 163 -16.90 -8.88 17.61
N VAL A 164 -16.32 -7.77 17.16
CA VAL A 164 -17.08 -6.57 16.75
C VAL A 164 -17.68 -6.73 15.35
N HIS A 165 -16.98 -7.40 14.42
CA HIS A 165 -17.52 -7.71 13.09
C HIS A 165 -18.71 -8.67 13.20
N ALA A 166 -18.64 -9.69 14.06
CA ALA A 166 -19.75 -10.61 14.35
C ALA A 166 -20.97 -9.95 15.03
N GLN A 167 -20.83 -8.71 15.51
CA GLN A 167 -21.95 -7.88 16.02
C GLN A 167 -22.55 -6.96 14.92
N GLY A 168 -22.02 -6.99 13.70
CA GLY A 168 -22.46 -6.13 12.59
C GLY A 168 -22.10 -4.65 12.75
N ILE A 169 -21.16 -4.31 13.65
CA ILE A 169 -20.80 -2.92 13.95
C ILE A 169 -19.66 -2.48 13.00
N PRO A 170 -19.86 -1.46 12.14
CA PRO A 170 -18.94 -1.14 11.05
C PRO A 170 -17.76 -0.26 11.47
N GLU A 171 -17.65 0.16 12.73
CA GLU A 171 -16.65 1.14 13.17
C GLU A 171 -16.07 0.81 14.55
N VAL A 172 -14.74 0.85 14.67
CA VAL A 172 -13.99 0.73 15.92
C VAL A 172 -13.20 2.02 16.17
N ARG A 173 -13.27 2.54 17.39
CA ARG A 173 -12.56 3.75 17.84
C ARG A 173 -11.65 3.45 19.03
N VAL A 174 -10.58 4.23 19.17
CA VAL A 174 -9.63 4.14 20.29
C VAL A 174 -8.91 5.47 20.50
N ASP A 175 -8.72 5.88 21.75
CA ASP A 175 -7.88 7.03 22.10
C ASP A 175 -6.51 6.62 22.63
N THR A 176 -5.52 7.48 22.44
CA THR A 176 -4.26 7.39 23.18
C THR A 176 -3.59 8.74 23.34
N HIS A 177 -2.88 8.94 24.45
CA HIS A 177 -2.15 10.18 24.68
C HIS A 177 -1.03 10.35 23.64
N GLN A 178 -0.88 11.55 23.08
CA GLN A 178 0.02 11.87 21.94
C GLN A 178 1.48 11.35 22.06
N LYS A 179 2.01 11.23 23.28
CA LYS A 179 3.36 10.69 23.57
C LYS A 179 3.48 9.17 23.51
N ASN A 180 2.37 8.41 23.54
CA ASN A 180 2.35 6.95 23.57
C ASN A 180 2.73 6.34 22.21
N ARG A 181 4.01 6.46 21.84
CA ARG A 181 4.58 5.99 20.57
C ARG A 181 4.43 4.48 20.35
N ARG A 182 4.15 3.69 21.40
CA ARG A 182 3.91 2.24 21.29
C ARG A 182 2.49 1.98 20.81
N MET A 183 1.49 2.49 21.52
CA MET A 183 0.08 2.33 21.14
C MET A 183 -0.21 2.97 19.78
N ARG A 184 0.34 4.17 19.53
CA ARG A 184 0.21 4.85 18.24
C ARG A 184 0.69 3.99 17.07
N ARG A 185 1.92 3.46 17.13
CA ARG A 185 2.44 2.58 16.07
C ARG A 185 1.66 1.28 15.92
N LEU A 186 1.05 0.77 17.00
CA LEU A 186 0.18 -0.40 16.95
C LEU A 186 -1.11 -0.09 16.18
N VAL A 187 -1.84 0.98 16.54
CA VAL A 187 -3.10 1.34 15.86
C VAL A 187 -2.86 1.87 14.43
N GLU A 188 -1.83 2.71 14.23
CA GLU A 188 -1.39 3.19 12.91
C GLU A 188 -0.96 2.01 12.01
N GLY A 189 -0.31 0.97 12.58
CA GLY A 189 0.07 -0.26 11.87
C GLY A 189 -1.06 -1.26 11.63
N LEU A 190 -2.15 -1.18 12.42
CA LEU A 190 -3.40 -1.91 12.22
C LEU A 190 -4.37 -1.21 11.26
N GLY A 191 -4.00 -0.05 10.72
CA GLY A 191 -4.80 0.68 9.71
C GLY A 191 -5.77 1.73 10.26
N PHE A 192 -5.71 2.05 11.55
CA PHE A 192 -6.54 3.13 12.11
C PHE A 192 -6.10 4.52 11.61
N ALA A 193 -7.06 5.35 11.21
CA ALA A 193 -6.86 6.76 10.87
C ALA A 193 -7.05 7.66 12.11
N CYS A 194 -6.22 8.70 12.26
CA CYS A 194 -6.38 9.71 13.32
C CYS A 194 -7.45 10.73 12.93
N ALA A 195 -8.52 10.86 13.71
CA ALA A 195 -9.66 11.72 13.43
C ALA A 195 -9.57 13.10 14.11
N GLY A 196 -8.85 13.21 15.24
CA GLY A 196 -8.74 14.48 15.96
C GLY A 196 -8.21 14.38 17.39
N VAL A 197 -8.58 15.36 18.21
CA VAL A 197 -8.17 15.50 19.61
C VAL A 197 -9.39 15.61 20.53
N VAL A 198 -9.39 14.88 21.65
CA VAL A 198 -10.38 15.01 22.74
C VAL A 198 -9.72 15.35 24.06
N CYS A 199 -10.50 15.92 24.99
CA CYS A 199 -10.21 15.93 26.42
C CYS A 199 -10.98 14.81 27.10
N ILE A 200 -10.33 14.09 28.02
CA ILE A 200 -11.01 13.12 28.87
C ILE A 200 -11.58 13.81 30.11
N ASP A 201 -12.84 13.53 30.43
CA ASP A 201 -13.62 14.09 31.54
C ASP A 201 -13.66 15.65 31.56
N GLY A 202 -13.34 16.27 30.42
CA GLY A 202 -13.24 17.72 30.26
C GLY A 202 -11.91 18.35 30.71
N ASP A 203 -10.91 17.57 31.15
CA ASP A 203 -9.61 18.11 31.53
C ASP A 203 -8.76 18.48 30.31
N ARG A 204 -8.37 19.75 30.23
CA ARG A 204 -7.51 20.32 29.18
C ARG A 204 -6.04 19.93 29.29
N HIS A 205 -5.68 19.09 30.27
CA HIS A 205 -4.33 18.55 30.44
C HIS A 205 -4.22 17.05 30.10
N ASP A 206 -5.34 16.34 29.89
CA ASP A 206 -5.38 14.99 29.31
C ASP A 206 -5.96 15.03 27.88
N GLU A 207 -5.23 15.74 27.01
CA GLU A 207 -5.48 15.76 25.56
C GLU A 207 -5.01 14.44 24.92
N ARG A 208 -5.92 13.78 24.21
CA ARG A 208 -5.65 12.49 23.55
C ARG A 208 -5.99 12.52 22.07
N LEU A 209 -5.18 11.81 21.28
CA LEU A 209 -5.46 11.58 19.86
C LEU A 209 -6.54 10.50 19.76
N VAL A 210 -7.63 10.78 19.06
CA VAL A 210 -8.65 9.77 18.73
C VAL A 210 -8.40 9.18 17.35
N TYR A 211 -8.52 7.87 17.28
CA TYR A 211 -8.34 7.07 16.08
C TYR A 211 -9.64 6.30 15.76
N GLN A 212 -9.92 6.08 14.49
CA GLN A 212 -11.04 5.28 13.99
C GLN A 212 -10.57 4.31 12.89
N ALA A 213 -11.19 3.14 12.84
CA ALA A 213 -11.08 2.17 11.75
C ALA A 213 -12.48 1.69 11.37
N PHE A 214 -12.73 1.55 10.07
CA PHE A 214 -13.96 0.92 9.58
C PHE A 214 -13.72 -0.57 9.36
N LEU A 215 -14.63 -1.40 9.86
CA LEU A 215 -14.68 -2.83 9.56
C LEU A 215 -15.49 -3.04 8.27
N PRO A 216 -15.21 -4.09 7.47
CA PRO A 216 -16.07 -4.47 6.36
C PRO A 216 -17.49 -4.74 6.86
N SER A 217 -18.49 -4.20 6.16
CA SER A 217 -19.91 -4.49 6.43
C SER A 217 -20.40 -5.60 5.51
N GLU A 218 -21.01 -6.64 6.07
CA GLU A 218 -21.82 -7.59 5.31
C GLU A 218 -23.00 -6.84 4.65
N VAL A 219 -23.13 -6.95 3.32
CA VAL A 219 -24.16 -6.20 2.57
C VAL A 219 -25.49 -6.96 2.57
N GLN A 220 -26.26 -6.80 3.64
CA GLN A 220 -27.73 -6.89 3.66
C GLN A 220 -28.39 -8.14 3.00
N GLU A 221 -27.84 -9.34 3.23
CA GLU A 221 -28.50 -10.60 2.86
C GLU A 221 -29.70 -10.96 3.77
N GLN A 222 -30.82 -10.23 3.65
CA GLN A 222 -32.12 -10.76 4.11
C GLN A 222 -33.39 -10.13 3.48
N GLN A 223 -33.34 -9.74 2.21
CA GLN A 223 -34.58 -9.45 1.44
C GLN A 223 -34.38 -9.51 -0.08
N ILE A 224 -34.49 -10.72 -0.67
CA ILE A 224 -35.07 -11.04 -2.00
C ILE A 224 -35.01 -12.58 -2.21
N SER A 225 -35.85 -13.30 -1.47
CA SER A 225 -36.30 -14.64 -1.82
C SER A 225 -37.76 -14.80 -1.38
N HIS A 226 -38.52 -15.65 -2.09
CA HIS A 226 -39.99 -15.78 -2.03
C HIS A 226 -40.83 -14.63 -2.62
N ALA A 227 -41.13 -14.73 -3.92
CA ALA A 227 -42.25 -14.02 -4.56
C ALA A 227 -42.87 -14.82 -5.72
N SER A 228 -43.29 -16.07 -5.46
CA SER A 228 -44.00 -16.92 -6.43
C SER A 228 -45.23 -17.61 -5.79
N GLY A 229 -46.31 -16.84 -5.56
CA GLY A 229 -47.59 -17.39 -5.11
C GLY A 229 -48.50 -16.42 -4.36
N ASN A 230 -49.45 -15.82 -5.08
CA ASN A 230 -50.71 -15.20 -4.65
C ASN A 230 -50.99 -14.86 -3.16
N THR A 231 -51.41 -13.59 -2.96
CA THR A 231 -52.39 -13.08 -1.97
C THR A 231 -52.00 -13.12 -0.47
N ALA A 232 -52.26 -12.09 0.34
CA ALA A 232 -53.07 -10.87 0.15
C ALA A 232 -52.42 -9.61 0.77
N GLU A 233 -53.12 -8.48 0.65
CA GLU A 233 -52.63 -7.10 0.85
C GLU A 233 -52.16 -6.74 2.28
N THR A 234 -51.07 -5.97 2.37
CA THR A 234 -51.15 -4.56 2.81
C THR A 234 -49.88 -3.81 2.40
N ALA A 235 -49.98 -2.53 2.05
CA ALA A 235 -48.93 -1.80 1.32
C ALA A 235 -48.28 -0.66 2.10
N LEU A 236 -46.99 -0.45 1.84
CA LEU A 236 -46.30 0.84 2.03
C LEU A 236 -45.52 1.19 0.74
N PRO A 237 -45.31 2.49 0.44
CA PRO A 237 -45.07 2.94 -0.93
C PRO A 237 -43.62 2.84 -1.39
N SER A 238 -43.45 2.58 -2.69
CA SER A 238 -42.16 2.65 -3.38
C SER A 238 -41.73 4.08 -3.69
N TYR A 239 -40.42 4.32 -3.72
CA TYR A 239 -39.82 5.41 -4.49
C TYR A 239 -38.54 4.90 -5.17
N PRO A 240 -38.42 5.00 -6.50
CA PRO A 240 -37.16 4.72 -7.19
C PRO A 240 -36.23 5.93 -7.11
N MET A 241 -34.92 5.70 -6.99
CA MET A 241 -33.89 6.71 -7.24
C MET A 241 -32.84 6.16 -8.23
N PRO A 242 -32.61 6.81 -9.38
CA PRO A 242 -31.64 6.33 -10.39
C PRO A 242 -30.26 7.00 -10.26
N PHE A 243 -29.22 6.32 -10.78
CA PHE A 243 -27.91 6.82 -11.25
C PHE A 243 -27.05 7.72 -10.32
N GLU A 244 -25.85 7.24 -9.94
CA GLU A 244 -24.54 7.87 -10.22
C GLU A 244 -23.38 7.10 -9.53
N GLU A 245 -22.44 6.50 -10.28
CA GLU A 245 -21.31 5.75 -9.69
C GLU A 245 -20.00 5.70 -10.52
N GLN A 246 -19.95 6.34 -11.70
CA GLN A 246 -18.95 6.01 -12.74
C GLN A 246 -17.76 6.99 -12.87
N THR A 247 -17.73 8.11 -12.15
CA THR A 247 -16.86 9.27 -12.47
C THR A 247 -15.59 9.41 -11.64
N THR A 248 -15.32 8.61 -10.60
CA THR A 248 -14.15 8.80 -9.74
C THR A 248 -12.83 8.36 -10.43
N PRO A 249 -11.82 9.23 -10.57
CA PRO A 249 -10.50 8.86 -11.08
C PRO A 249 -9.72 8.02 -10.06
N ILE A 250 -8.86 7.11 -10.52
CA ILE A 250 -8.03 6.26 -9.65
C ILE A 250 -6.54 6.46 -9.97
N LEU A 251 -5.70 6.60 -8.94
CA LEU A 251 -4.26 6.39 -9.05
C LEU A 251 -4.00 4.91 -9.40
N ARG A 252 -3.68 4.64 -10.66
CA ARG A 252 -3.38 3.30 -11.18
C ARG A 252 -2.02 2.79 -10.72
N GLN A 253 -1.01 3.65 -10.60
CA GLN A 253 0.31 3.27 -10.10
C GLN A 253 1.15 4.46 -9.68
N ARG A 254 2.20 4.22 -8.87
CA ARG A 254 3.41 5.05 -8.85
C ARG A 254 4.62 4.20 -9.26
N VAL A 255 5.51 4.80 -10.04
CA VAL A 255 6.73 4.20 -10.59
C VAL A 255 7.92 5.10 -10.23
N CYS A 256 9.12 4.54 -10.14
CA CYS A 256 10.36 5.34 -10.16
C CYS A 256 11.19 4.86 -11.35
N ILE A 257 11.66 5.80 -12.19
CA ILE A 257 12.41 5.50 -13.41
C ILE A 257 13.89 5.90 -13.19
N PRO A 258 14.81 4.94 -13.03
CA PRO A 258 16.24 5.23 -12.91
C PRO A 258 16.83 5.59 -14.27
N LEU A 259 17.75 6.56 -14.27
CA LEU A 259 18.40 7.11 -15.45
C LEU A 259 19.90 6.80 -15.47
N GLY A 260 20.52 6.92 -16.65
CA GLY A 260 21.91 6.51 -16.90
C GLY A 260 23.00 7.23 -16.08
N ASP A 261 22.67 8.32 -15.38
CA ASP A 261 23.57 9.06 -14.50
C ASP A 261 23.29 8.88 -13.00
N GLY A 262 22.36 7.99 -12.65
CA GLY A 262 21.91 7.76 -11.27
C GLY A 262 20.89 8.77 -10.75
N ALA A 263 20.25 9.58 -11.61
CA ALA A 263 18.97 10.18 -11.27
C ALA A 263 17.87 9.11 -11.23
N GLU A 264 16.82 9.35 -10.45
CA GLU A 264 15.62 8.53 -10.39
C GLU A 264 14.41 9.47 -10.40
N ILE A 265 13.49 9.23 -11.33
CA ILE A 265 12.33 10.08 -11.59
C ILE A 265 11.08 9.40 -11.06
N ALA A 266 10.45 9.96 -10.03
CA ALA A 266 9.17 9.48 -9.51
C ALA A 266 8.03 9.91 -10.45
N VAL A 267 7.14 8.97 -10.75
CA VAL A 267 6.06 9.12 -11.73
C VAL A 267 4.79 8.50 -11.19
N TRP A 268 3.65 9.17 -11.34
CA TRP A 268 2.34 8.69 -10.94
C TRP A 268 1.46 8.52 -12.18
N ILE A 269 0.64 7.48 -12.18
CA ILE A 269 -0.21 7.10 -13.31
C ILE A 269 -1.63 7.02 -12.78
N TYR A 270 -2.56 7.77 -13.37
CA TYR A 270 -3.97 7.83 -13.00
C TYR A 270 -4.86 7.44 -14.18
N GLY A 271 -6.12 7.04 -13.95
CA GLY A 271 -7.07 6.76 -15.03
C GLY A 271 -8.46 6.27 -14.57
N PRO A 272 -9.40 6.09 -15.52
CA PRO A 272 -10.82 5.85 -15.25
C PRO A 272 -11.10 4.43 -14.75
N ARG A 273 -12.20 4.23 -14.01
CA ARG A 273 -12.45 3.02 -13.20
C ARG A 273 -12.48 1.68 -13.96
N VAL A 274 -13.19 1.56 -15.08
CA VAL A 274 -13.45 0.29 -15.82
C VAL A 274 -13.61 0.58 -17.32
N PRO A 275 -13.21 -0.30 -18.28
CA PRO A 275 -12.63 -1.64 -18.12
C PRO A 275 -11.16 -1.79 -18.55
N VAL A 276 -10.57 -2.91 -18.14
CA VAL A 276 -9.24 -3.46 -18.44
C VAL A 276 -8.70 -3.14 -19.85
N VAL A 277 -7.48 -2.58 -19.89
CA VAL A 277 -6.62 -2.60 -21.10
C VAL A 277 -5.26 -3.23 -20.73
N PRO A 278 -4.82 -4.30 -21.42
CA PRO A 278 -3.64 -5.05 -21.03
C PRO A 278 -2.32 -4.36 -21.45
N GLY A 279 -1.43 -4.17 -20.48
CA GLY A 279 -0.08 -3.66 -20.69
C GLY A 279 0.62 -3.39 -19.36
N PRO A 280 1.96 -3.33 -19.32
CA PRO A 280 2.65 -2.92 -18.10
C PRO A 280 2.26 -1.47 -17.74
N TYR A 281 2.25 -1.21 -16.44
CA TYR A 281 1.91 0.06 -15.80
C TYR A 281 0.42 0.48 -15.80
N GLY A 282 -0.51 -0.39 -16.26
CA GLY A 282 -1.95 -0.12 -16.16
C GLY A 282 -2.46 1.08 -16.98
N ILE A 283 -1.64 1.56 -17.91
CA ILE A 283 -1.98 2.63 -18.86
C ILE A 283 -2.83 2.01 -19.98
N ASP A 284 -4.03 2.56 -20.20
CA ASP A 284 -4.74 2.32 -21.46
C ASP A 284 -3.93 2.91 -22.63
N ARG A 285 -3.42 2.04 -23.50
CA ARG A 285 -2.63 2.40 -24.68
C ARG A 285 -3.46 2.51 -25.97
N SER A 286 -4.77 2.30 -25.90
CA SER A 286 -5.72 2.52 -27.00
C SER A 286 -6.17 3.98 -27.07
N VAL A 287 -6.27 4.65 -25.91
CA VAL A 287 -6.43 6.09 -25.76
C VAL A 287 -5.06 6.76 -25.58
N MET A 288 -4.89 7.98 -26.07
CA MET A 288 -3.61 8.70 -25.90
C MET A 288 -3.54 9.32 -24.48
N PRO A 289 -2.51 8.99 -23.68
CA PRO A 289 -2.38 9.51 -22.32
C PRO A 289 -2.01 10.99 -22.31
N LEU A 290 -2.28 11.66 -21.20
CA LEU A 290 -1.77 13.00 -20.88
C LEU A 290 -0.54 12.89 -19.97
N VAL A 291 0.55 13.55 -20.30
CA VAL A 291 1.67 13.81 -19.37
C VAL A 291 1.41 15.13 -18.64
N VAL A 292 1.68 15.20 -17.34
CA VAL A 292 1.62 16.46 -16.57
C VAL A 292 2.93 16.75 -15.84
N LEU A 293 3.40 18.00 -15.91
CA LEU A 293 4.72 18.46 -15.44
C LEU A 293 4.56 19.72 -14.56
N HIS A 294 5.12 19.72 -13.34
CA HIS A 294 4.93 20.77 -12.32
C HIS A 294 5.97 21.91 -12.38
N GLY A 295 5.84 22.92 -11.51
CA GLY A 295 6.71 24.10 -11.43
C GLY A 295 7.99 23.94 -10.59
N ASN A 296 8.82 25.00 -10.51
CA ASN A 296 10.09 24.94 -9.79
C ASN A 296 9.90 24.84 -8.27
N GLY A 297 10.59 23.88 -7.64
CA GLY A 297 10.51 23.66 -6.19
C GLY A 297 9.27 22.88 -5.73
N GLU A 298 8.41 22.45 -6.65
CA GLU A 298 7.15 21.75 -6.38
C GLU A 298 7.28 20.21 -6.42
N ASP A 299 6.14 19.54 -6.49
CA ASP A 299 5.95 18.14 -6.90
C ASP A 299 4.62 18.02 -7.67
N HIS A 300 4.35 16.88 -8.30
CA HIS A 300 3.18 16.65 -9.15
C HIS A 300 1.82 16.86 -8.45
N THR A 301 1.74 16.81 -7.11
CA THR A 301 0.47 16.96 -6.38
C THR A 301 -0.12 18.38 -6.51
N MET A 302 0.71 19.37 -6.87
CA MET A 302 0.26 20.72 -7.22
C MET A 302 -0.73 20.74 -8.39
N LEU A 303 -0.73 19.70 -9.24
CA LEU A 303 -1.61 19.55 -10.41
C LEU A 303 -2.79 18.58 -10.15
N ALA A 304 -3.08 18.25 -8.89
CA ALA A 304 -4.08 17.23 -8.52
C ALA A 304 -5.47 17.46 -9.12
N ALA A 305 -5.89 18.72 -9.34
CA ALA A 305 -7.17 19.03 -9.95
C ALA A 305 -7.23 18.65 -11.45
N GLN A 306 -6.16 18.95 -12.21
CA GLN A 306 -6.05 18.59 -13.63
C GLN A 306 -5.86 17.08 -13.81
N ILE A 307 -5.08 16.47 -12.91
CA ILE A 307 -4.91 15.02 -12.83
C ILE A 307 -6.28 14.36 -12.60
N ALA A 308 -7.03 14.79 -11.59
CA ALA A 308 -8.33 14.20 -11.25
C ALA A 308 -9.34 14.35 -12.42
N HIS A 309 -9.43 15.54 -13.01
CA HIS A 309 -10.31 15.83 -14.14
C HIS A 309 -10.03 14.90 -15.33
N VAL A 310 -8.81 14.90 -15.86
CA VAL A 310 -8.49 14.14 -17.08
C VAL A 310 -8.46 12.63 -16.83
N ALA A 311 -8.10 12.19 -15.62
CA ALA A 311 -8.13 10.78 -15.23
C ALA A 311 -9.55 10.18 -15.14
N THR A 312 -10.61 10.97 -15.33
CA THR A 312 -11.99 10.45 -15.52
C THR A 312 -12.24 9.87 -16.91
N THR A 313 -11.39 10.16 -17.91
CA THR A 313 -11.61 9.73 -19.31
C THR A 313 -10.42 9.03 -19.98
N ARG A 314 -9.19 9.30 -19.54
CA ARG A 314 -7.95 8.79 -20.16
C ARG A 314 -6.83 8.67 -19.13
N PRO A 315 -5.72 7.96 -19.42
CA PRO A 315 -4.63 7.89 -18.47
C PRO A 315 -3.87 9.22 -18.33
N VAL A 316 -3.43 9.53 -17.11
CA VAL A 316 -2.61 10.71 -16.81
C VAL A 316 -1.30 10.26 -16.17
N ILE A 317 -0.17 10.72 -16.70
CA ILE A 317 1.20 10.38 -16.29
C ILE A 317 1.85 11.64 -15.71
N ALA A 318 1.91 11.74 -14.38
CA ALA A 318 2.39 12.91 -13.65
C ALA A 318 3.83 12.67 -13.15
N LEU A 319 4.76 13.55 -13.49
CA LEU A 319 6.18 13.39 -13.10
C LEU A 319 6.55 14.37 -11.99
N ASP A 320 7.27 13.88 -10.97
CA ASP A 320 8.16 14.75 -10.19
C ASP A 320 9.45 14.92 -10.99
N THR A 321 9.79 16.13 -11.42
CA THR A 321 10.96 16.33 -12.29
C THR A 321 12.28 16.21 -11.50
N ARG A 322 13.40 15.90 -12.17
CA ARG A 322 14.69 15.62 -11.50
C ARG A 322 15.12 16.71 -10.52
N GLY A 323 15.30 16.35 -9.26
CA GLY A 323 15.63 17.28 -8.18
C GLY A 323 14.40 17.97 -7.55
N HIS A 324 13.18 17.59 -7.91
CA HIS A 324 11.92 18.02 -7.31
C HIS A 324 11.18 16.83 -6.66
N GLY A 325 10.16 17.12 -5.83
CA GLY A 325 9.43 16.11 -5.04
C GLY A 325 10.28 14.95 -4.50
N LEU A 326 9.83 13.72 -4.79
CA LEU A 326 10.52 12.46 -4.47
C LEU A 326 11.68 12.11 -5.42
N SER A 327 11.80 12.77 -6.57
CA SER A 327 12.83 12.51 -7.57
C SER A 327 14.23 12.90 -7.09
N THR A 328 15.21 12.04 -7.37
CA THR A 328 16.62 12.30 -7.04
C THR A 328 17.26 13.22 -8.08
N ARG A 329 18.53 13.58 -7.88
CA ARG A 329 19.23 14.60 -8.69
C ARG A 329 20.14 14.03 -9.78
N GLY A 330 20.68 12.82 -9.62
CA GLY A 330 21.71 12.26 -10.51
C GLY A 330 23.07 12.97 -10.44
N ALA A 331 24.03 12.39 -11.16
CA ALA A 331 25.41 12.87 -11.20
C ALA A 331 25.64 14.04 -12.18
N THR A 332 24.82 14.18 -13.23
CA THR A 332 25.08 15.11 -14.35
C THR A 332 24.88 16.56 -13.94
N ARG A 333 25.92 17.39 -14.15
CA ARG A 333 25.93 18.84 -13.87
C ARG A 333 26.29 19.61 -15.16
N PRO A 334 25.72 20.80 -15.42
CA PRO A 334 24.71 21.51 -14.61
C PRO A 334 23.32 20.86 -14.68
N LEU A 335 22.34 21.43 -13.98
CA LEU A 335 20.92 21.15 -14.21
C LEU A 335 20.44 22.04 -15.37
N THR A 336 19.69 21.50 -16.32
CA THR A 336 19.15 22.21 -17.50
C THR A 336 17.74 21.71 -17.82
N TYR A 337 16.90 22.53 -18.48
CA TYR A 337 15.56 22.09 -18.92
C TYR A 337 15.62 21.10 -20.08
N GLU A 338 16.60 21.24 -20.96
CA GLU A 338 16.88 20.31 -22.06
C GLU A 338 17.03 18.87 -21.52
N MET A 339 17.76 18.75 -20.41
CA MET A 339 17.97 17.47 -19.75
C MET A 339 16.72 17.02 -18.97
N LEU A 340 15.81 17.92 -18.54
CA LEU A 340 14.53 17.51 -17.90
C LEU A 340 13.58 16.90 -18.93
N ALA A 341 13.42 17.54 -20.10
CA ALA A 341 12.60 17.02 -21.18
C ALA A 341 13.14 15.68 -21.72
N HIS A 342 14.45 15.45 -21.65
CA HIS A 342 15.04 14.14 -21.92
C HIS A 342 14.67 13.08 -20.86
N ASP A 343 14.61 13.44 -19.57
CA ASP A 343 14.13 12.54 -18.51
C ASP A 343 12.67 12.14 -18.75
N ALA A 344 11.80 13.07 -19.16
CA ALA A 344 10.43 12.76 -19.57
C ALA A 344 10.38 11.87 -20.82
N PHE A 345 11.30 12.07 -21.76
CA PHE A 345 11.76 11.10 -22.76
C PHE A 345 11.91 9.68 -22.21
N GLU A 346 12.84 9.47 -21.27
CA GLU A 346 13.16 8.14 -20.76
C GLU A 346 12.06 7.55 -19.87
N VAL A 347 11.28 8.38 -19.17
CA VAL A 347 10.03 7.98 -18.51
C VAL A 347 9.05 7.42 -19.54
N LEU A 348 8.75 8.15 -20.63
CA LEU A 348 7.83 7.67 -21.66
C LEU A 348 8.37 6.42 -22.39
N ASN A 349 9.69 6.31 -22.56
CA ASN A 349 10.31 5.10 -23.11
C ASN A 349 10.11 3.90 -22.19
N ALA A 350 10.42 4.04 -20.90
CA ALA A 350 10.26 2.99 -19.89
C ALA A 350 8.80 2.56 -19.70
N LEU A 351 7.86 3.52 -19.71
CA LEU A 351 6.42 3.28 -19.68
C LEU A 351 5.86 2.71 -21.00
N GLY A 352 6.68 2.59 -22.05
CA GLY A 352 6.30 2.06 -23.37
C GLY A 352 5.33 2.95 -24.16
N ILE A 353 5.36 4.27 -23.92
CA ILE A 353 4.46 5.26 -24.51
C ILE A 353 5.16 5.96 -25.67
N SER A 354 4.75 5.63 -26.90
CA SER A 354 5.27 6.24 -28.12
C SER A 354 4.86 7.69 -28.29
N ARG A 355 3.59 8.02 -27.97
CA ARG A 355 3.00 9.36 -28.12
C ARG A 355 2.05 9.69 -26.97
N ALA A 356 2.07 10.93 -26.48
CA ALA A 356 1.21 11.43 -25.41
C ALA A 356 0.80 12.89 -25.64
N HIS A 357 -0.36 13.32 -25.15
CA HIS A 357 -0.63 14.73 -24.92
C HIS A 357 0.27 15.23 -23.78
N VAL A 358 0.60 16.53 -23.74
CA VAL A 358 1.44 17.09 -22.67
C VAL A 358 0.81 18.36 -22.10
N TYR A 359 0.75 18.43 -20.77
CA TYR A 359 0.44 19.61 -19.97
C TYR A 359 1.66 19.97 -19.12
N GLY A 360 1.99 21.26 -19.07
CA GLY A 360 3.09 21.76 -18.26
C GLY A 360 2.75 23.07 -17.56
N PHE A 361 3.01 23.12 -16.26
CA PHE A 361 2.89 24.32 -15.43
C PHE A 361 4.28 24.89 -15.10
N SER A 362 4.47 26.19 -15.26
CA SER A 362 5.71 26.91 -14.94
C SER A 362 6.92 26.23 -15.60
N ASP A 363 7.94 25.82 -14.84
CA ASP A 363 9.06 24.96 -15.28
C ASP A 363 8.61 23.79 -16.19
N GLY A 364 7.55 23.06 -15.82
CA GLY A 364 7.01 21.95 -16.61
C GLY A 364 6.44 22.39 -17.97
N GLY A 365 6.01 23.64 -18.11
CA GLY A 365 5.60 24.22 -19.39
C GLY A 365 6.79 24.51 -20.32
N ILE A 366 7.93 24.86 -19.74
CA ILE A 366 9.21 25.02 -20.45
C ILE A 366 9.70 23.65 -20.95
N GLU A 367 9.61 22.64 -20.10
CA GLU A 367 9.92 21.25 -20.41
C GLU A 367 9.01 20.70 -21.54
N ALA A 368 7.69 20.93 -21.44
CA ALA A 368 6.73 20.54 -22.46
C ALA A 368 6.98 21.19 -23.85
N LEU A 369 7.42 22.46 -23.87
CA LEU A 369 7.86 23.14 -25.11
C LEU A 369 9.07 22.45 -25.74
N ILE A 370 10.05 22.01 -24.94
CA ILE A 370 11.22 21.27 -25.43
C ILE A 370 10.82 19.89 -25.97
N MET A 371 9.95 19.16 -25.25
CA MET A 371 9.44 17.87 -25.73
C MET A 371 8.76 18.01 -27.11
N ALA A 372 7.89 19.01 -27.27
CA ALA A 372 7.21 19.26 -28.53
C ALA A 372 8.17 19.71 -29.66
N ARG A 373 9.22 20.45 -29.33
CA ARG A 373 10.26 20.91 -30.26
C ARG A 373 11.10 19.76 -30.83
N ASP A 374 11.52 18.83 -29.98
CA ASP A 374 12.51 17.80 -30.35
C ASP A 374 11.89 16.50 -30.86
N ALA A 375 10.72 16.12 -30.34
CA ALA A 375 9.98 14.96 -30.83
C ALA A 375 8.50 15.32 -31.10
N PRO A 376 8.20 16.20 -32.08
CA PRO A 376 6.83 16.60 -32.40
C PRO A 376 5.91 15.42 -32.75
N GLY A 377 6.46 14.34 -33.31
CA GLY A 377 5.70 13.09 -33.55
C GLY A 377 5.29 12.33 -32.27
N ARG A 378 5.96 12.59 -31.13
CA ARG A 378 5.63 12.02 -29.81
C ARG A 378 4.69 12.89 -28.98
N VAL A 379 4.40 14.12 -29.40
CA VAL A 379 3.42 14.99 -28.73
C VAL A 379 2.07 14.94 -29.48
N GLY A 380 1.00 14.68 -28.74
CA GLY A 380 -0.39 14.65 -29.19
C GLY A 380 -0.95 16.05 -29.38
N SER A 381 -1.00 16.79 -28.28
CA SER A 381 -1.32 18.22 -28.14
C SER A 381 -0.51 18.81 -27.00
N LEU A 382 -0.47 20.14 -26.90
CA LEU A 382 0.37 20.87 -25.94
C LEU A 382 -0.44 21.92 -25.17
N THR A 383 -0.56 21.77 -23.86
CA THR A 383 -1.22 22.77 -22.98
C THR A 383 -0.20 23.33 -22.01
N LEU A 384 -0.07 24.65 -21.92
CA LEU A 384 0.97 25.33 -21.15
C LEU A 384 0.31 26.34 -20.21
N ALA A 385 0.76 26.40 -18.95
CA ALA A 385 0.36 27.43 -18.00
C ALA A 385 1.62 28.08 -17.39
N GLY A 386 1.77 29.41 -17.51
CA GLY A 386 2.89 30.14 -16.91
C GLY A 386 4.28 29.81 -17.46
N ALA A 387 4.39 29.49 -18.76
CA ALA A 387 5.67 29.13 -19.40
C ALA A 387 6.37 30.34 -20.06
N ASN A 388 7.71 30.35 -20.05
CA ASN A 388 8.58 31.35 -20.70
C ASN A 388 9.64 30.70 -21.62
N THR A 389 10.25 31.46 -22.53
CA THR A 389 11.33 30.97 -23.42
C THR A 389 12.72 31.41 -23.00
N THR A 390 12.82 32.47 -22.19
CA THR A 390 14.05 32.92 -21.52
C THR A 390 13.74 33.49 -20.13
N PRO A 391 14.71 33.54 -19.19
CA PRO A 391 14.56 34.27 -17.93
C PRO A 391 14.10 35.73 -18.10
N ALA A 392 14.42 36.38 -19.23
CA ALA A 392 13.99 37.74 -19.52
C ALA A 392 12.49 37.88 -19.87
N GLY A 393 11.76 36.76 -19.98
CA GLY A 393 10.31 36.70 -20.04
C GLY A 393 9.62 36.71 -18.67
N LEU A 394 10.37 36.75 -17.57
CA LEU A 394 9.86 36.84 -16.20
C LEU A 394 10.01 38.27 -15.63
N ASP A 395 9.17 38.63 -14.68
CA ASP A 395 9.26 39.88 -13.94
C ASP A 395 10.62 40.07 -13.25
N GLU A 396 11.20 41.27 -13.40
CA GLU A 396 12.52 41.61 -12.87
C GLU A 396 12.52 41.79 -11.34
N HIS A 397 11.37 42.01 -10.68
CA HIS A 397 11.29 41.97 -9.22
C HIS A 397 11.30 40.53 -8.69
N PHE A 398 10.59 39.59 -9.33
CA PHE A 398 10.73 38.15 -9.08
C PHE A 398 12.18 37.68 -9.29
N LEU A 399 12.78 37.99 -10.45
CA LEU A 399 14.18 37.63 -10.73
C LEU A 399 15.17 38.21 -9.71
N ARG A 400 14.92 39.41 -9.15
CA ARG A 400 15.74 39.97 -8.07
C ARG A 400 15.62 39.17 -6.78
N GLN A 401 14.41 38.81 -6.36
CA GLN A 401 14.23 37.98 -5.17
C GLN A 401 14.96 36.64 -5.34
N GLU A 402 14.86 36.01 -6.51
CA GLU A 402 15.53 34.74 -6.76
C GLU A 402 17.06 34.88 -6.85
N ARG A 403 17.60 35.98 -7.41
CA ARG A 403 19.03 36.30 -7.32
C ARG A 403 19.51 36.43 -5.87
N HIS A 404 18.73 37.09 -4.99
CA HIS A 404 19.05 37.21 -3.57
C HIS A 404 19.01 35.85 -2.85
N ARG A 405 17.99 35.02 -3.11
CA ARG A 405 17.87 33.64 -2.61
C ARG A 405 19.04 32.77 -3.06
N SER A 406 19.38 32.79 -4.35
CA SER A 406 20.49 32.03 -4.94
C SER A 406 21.85 32.41 -4.33
N LEU A 407 22.07 33.71 -4.05
CA LEU A 407 23.26 34.19 -3.32
C LEU A 407 23.28 33.72 -1.86
N ALA A 408 22.18 33.82 -1.12
CA ALA A 408 22.09 33.36 0.26
C ALA A 408 22.37 31.85 0.39
N LEU A 409 21.80 31.05 -0.51
CA LEU A 409 22.07 29.62 -0.62
C LEU A 409 23.53 29.33 -0.99
N ALA A 410 24.14 30.11 -1.88
CA ALA A 410 25.54 29.95 -2.25
C ALA A 410 26.52 30.22 -1.08
N PHE A 411 26.24 31.22 -0.23
CA PHE A 411 27.00 31.41 1.02
C PHE A 411 26.73 30.27 2.02
N GLY A 412 25.47 29.85 2.18
CA GLY A 412 25.09 28.74 3.07
C GLY A 412 25.78 27.40 2.72
N ARG A 413 26.08 27.16 1.43
CA ARG A 413 26.82 25.97 0.97
C ARG A 413 28.24 25.84 1.53
N ILE A 414 28.86 26.93 1.99
CA ILE A 414 30.16 26.90 2.68
C ILE A 414 30.03 26.20 4.06
N VAL A 415 28.85 26.25 4.67
CA VAL A 415 28.55 25.69 5.99
C VAL A 415 27.83 24.34 5.89
N SER A 416 27.03 24.10 4.86
CA SER A 416 26.39 22.79 4.64
C SER A 416 26.13 22.45 3.17
N THR A 417 26.61 21.28 2.75
CA THR A 417 26.30 20.67 1.45
C THR A 417 24.81 20.37 1.26
N ARG A 418 24.01 20.29 2.33
CA ARG A 418 22.55 20.05 2.25
C ARG A 418 21.79 21.13 1.48
N LEU A 419 22.34 22.34 1.35
CA LEU A 419 21.75 23.45 0.59
C LEU A 419 22.08 23.40 -0.92
N GLU A 420 22.78 22.37 -1.39
CA GLU A 420 23.16 22.22 -2.80
C GLU A 420 21.94 22.08 -3.73
N ARG A 421 20.97 21.21 -3.42
CA ARG A 421 19.77 20.96 -4.23
C ARG A 421 19.03 22.27 -4.53
N ALA A 422 18.64 23.00 -3.48
CA ALA A 422 17.96 24.30 -3.60
C ALA A 422 18.80 25.33 -4.38
N CYS A 423 20.13 25.36 -4.20
CA CYS A 423 21.00 26.28 -4.93
C CYS A 423 21.11 25.96 -6.43
N GLU A 424 20.91 24.70 -6.87
CA GLU A 424 20.83 24.38 -8.29
C GLU A 424 19.48 24.74 -8.91
N LEU A 425 18.37 24.48 -8.20
CA LEU A 425 17.02 24.90 -8.64
C LEU A 425 16.95 26.43 -8.81
N SER A 426 17.42 27.17 -7.81
CA SER A 426 17.60 28.64 -7.84
C SER A 426 18.60 29.15 -8.89
N ARG A 427 19.34 28.27 -9.58
CA ARG A 427 20.21 28.64 -10.72
C ARG A 427 19.60 28.31 -12.06
N LEU A 428 18.68 27.35 -12.12
CA LEU A 428 17.96 26.95 -13.32
C LEU A 428 17.11 28.12 -13.83
N MET A 429 16.13 28.58 -13.04
CA MET A 429 15.26 29.74 -13.34
C MET A 429 16.02 31.05 -13.65
N LEU A 430 17.25 31.21 -13.16
CA LEU A 430 18.05 32.42 -13.34
C LEU A 430 18.95 32.41 -14.59
N ARG A 431 19.04 31.28 -15.32
CA ARG A 431 20.00 31.09 -16.42
C ARG A 431 19.44 30.39 -17.65
N GLU A 432 18.37 29.62 -17.46
CA GLU A 432 17.62 28.92 -18.49
C GLU A 432 16.12 29.18 -18.28
N PRO A 433 15.24 28.91 -19.26
CA PRO A 433 15.47 28.41 -20.63
C PRO A 433 16.25 29.37 -21.54
N ASN A 434 16.65 28.90 -22.72
CA ASN A 434 17.18 29.74 -23.80
C ASN A 434 16.60 29.30 -25.15
N LEU A 435 15.27 29.19 -25.23
CA LEU A 435 14.56 28.61 -26.37
C LEU A 435 14.44 29.59 -27.54
N SER A 436 14.75 29.11 -28.74
CA SER A 436 14.54 29.87 -29.98
C SER A 436 13.09 29.78 -30.42
N LEU A 437 12.39 30.92 -30.52
CA LEU A 437 11.02 30.99 -31.06
C LEU A 437 10.91 30.36 -32.46
N THR A 438 11.94 30.51 -33.30
CA THR A 438 11.99 29.89 -34.63
C THR A 438 12.05 28.35 -34.59
N ALA A 439 12.45 27.75 -33.46
CA ALA A 439 12.37 26.30 -33.28
C ALA A 439 10.95 25.84 -32.92
N LEU A 440 10.17 26.67 -32.21
CA LEU A 440 8.78 26.37 -31.85
C LEU A 440 7.86 26.29 -33.08
N SER A 441 8.22 26.95 -34.19
CA SER A 441 7.47 26.87 -35.45
C SER A 441 7.48 25.47 -36.11
N ARG A 442 8.20 24.50 -35.52
CA ARG A 442 8.20 23.08 -35.92
C ARG A 442 7.16 22.24 -35.16
N ILE A 443 6.56 22.79 -34.11
CA ILE A 443 5.54 22.14 -33.29
C ILE A 443 4.23 22.11 -34.09
N SER A 444 3.88 20.93 -34.61
CA SER A 444 2.74 20.74 -35.52
C SER A 444 1.48 20.20 -34.83
N CYS A 445 1.51 20.00 -33.51
CA CYS A 445 0.34 19.63 -32.73
C CYS A 445 -0.51 20.86 -32.34
N PRO A 446 -1.83 20.71 -32.09
CA PRO A 446 -2.65 21.77 -31.50
C PRO A 446 -2.12 22.17 -30.13
N ALA A 447 -2.05 23.48 -29.89
CA ALA A 447 -1.53 24.03 -28.65
C ALA A 447 -2.47 25.05 -27.99
N CYS A 448 -2.33 25.23 -26.68
CA CYS A 448 -2.96 26.27 -25.89
C CYS A 448 -1.98 26.80 -24.85
N VAL A 449 -1.79 28.11 -24.79
CA VAL A 449 -0.87 28.80 -23.88
C VAL A 449 -1.66 29.71 -22.95
N MET A 450 -1.45 29.51 -21.65
CA MET A 450 -2.21 30.14 -20.57
C MET A 450 -1.29 30.94 -19.63
N ALA A 451 -1.79 32.05 -19.12
CA ALA A 451 -1.17 32.83 -18.05
C ALA A 451 -2.25 33.54 -17.21
N GLY A 452 -1.92 33.91 -15.98
CA GLY A 452 -2.75 34.81 -15.18
C GLY A 452 -2.75 36.25 -15.73
N GLU A 453 -3.76 37.04 -15.39
CA GLU A 453 -3.73 38.49 -15.61
C GLU A 453 -2.64 39.19 -14.77
N HIS A 454 -2.24 38.58 -13.66
CA HIS A 454 -1.26 39.08 -12.69
C HIS A 454 -0.09 38.09 -12.50
N ASP A 455 0.24 37.33 -13.56
CA ASP A 455 1.31 36.34 -13.61
C ASP A 455 2.71 36.99 -13.43
N VAL A 456 3.70 36.21 -13.00
CA VAL A 456 5.12 36.61 -13.01
C VAL A 456 5.75 36.44 -14.39
N VAL A 457 5.12 35.67 -15.29
CA VAL A 457 5.44 35.65 -16.72
C VAL A 457 4.87 36.91 -17.39
N LEU A 458 5.71 37.62 -18.14
CA LEU A 458 5.31 38.84 -18.81
C LEU A 458 4.33 38.53 -19.97
N PRO A 459 3.21 39.28 -20.13
CA PRO A 459 2.23 39.03 -21.19
C PRO A 459 2.82 38.98 -22.62
N ASP A 460 3.82 39.83 -22.89
CA ASP A 460 4.64 39.85 -24.12
C ASP A 460 5.30 38.50 -24.41
N GLU A 461 5.74 37.76 -23.38
CA GLU A 461 6.37 36.45 -23.54
C GLU A 461 5.33 35.37 -23.87
N THR A 462 4.15 35.41 -23.22
CA THR A 462 3.01 34.56 -23.58
C THR A 462 2.59 34.79 -25.03
N ASP A 463 2.52 36.05 -25.48
CA ASP A 463 2.24 36.39 -26.87
C ASP A 463 3.31 35.89 -27.84
N ARG A 464 4.60 35.98 -27.50
CA ARG A 464 5.68 35.43 -28.34
C ARG A 464 5.58 33.91 -28.51
N ILE A 465 5.26 33.18 -27.44
CA ILE A 465 5.09 31.72 -27.49
C ILE A 465 3.90 31.36 -28.41
N VAL A 466 2.75 32.00 -28.21
CA VAL A 466 1.55 31.75 -29.05
C VAL A 466 1.83 32.05 -30.52
N ASN A 467 2.40 33.23 -30.84
CA ASN A 467 2.68 33.63 -32.22
C ASN A 467 3.79 32.80 -32.89
N ALA A 468 4.59 32.05 -32.13
CA ALA A 468 5.59 31.12 -32.65
C ALA A 468 5.04 29.71 -32.93
N LEU A 469 3.84 29.38 -32.42
CA LEU A 469 3.21 28.06 -32.55
C LEU A 469 2.19 28.05 -33.71
N PRO A 470 2.37 27.23 -34.76
CA PRO A 470 1.49 27.19 -35.94
C PRO A 470 0.00 26.94 -35.65
N PHE A 471 -0.31 26.29 -34.53
CA PHE A 471 -1.67 25.99 -34.07
C PHE A 471 -1.88 26.39 -32.60
N GLY A 472 -1.22 27.48 -32.16
CA GLY A 472 -1.31 28.01 -30.81
C GLY A 472 -2.56 28.87 -30.55
N GLU A 473 -3.27 28.60 -29.46
CA GLU A 473 -4.27 29.49 -28.88
C GLU A 473 -3.73 30.20 -27.63
N LYS A 474 -4.19 31.43 -27.35
CA LYS A 474 -3.91 32.17 -26.11
C LYS A 474 -5.13 32.17 -25.20
N ARG A 475 -4.94 31.96 -23.90
CA ARG A 475 -5.96 32.21 -22.86
C ARG A 475 -5.33 32.98 -21.71
N ILE A 476 -5.99 34.03 -21.21
CA ILE A 476 -5.57 34.76 -20.01
C ILE A 476 -6.69 34.65 -18.98
N VAL A 477 -6.33 34.28 -17.75
CA VAL A 477 -7.29 34.09 -16.65
C VAL A 477 -7.37 35.36 -15.82
N ALA A 478 -8.52 36.04 -15.90
CA ALA A 478 -8.74 37.33 -15.24
C ALA A 478 -8.65 37.24 -13.71
N GLY A 479 -7.97 38.21 -13.09
CA GLY A 479 -7.78 38.30 -11.64
C GLY A 479 -6.83 37.26 -11.01
N CYS A 480 -6.34 36.28 -11.77
CA CYS A 480 -5.39 35.26 -11.28
C CYS A 480 -3.92 35.68 -11.47
N GLY A 481 -3.06 35.19 -10.57
CA GLY A 481 -1.61 35.29 -10.65
C GLY A 481 -0.97 34.06 -11.31
N HIS A 482 0.23 33.70 -10.87
CA HIS A 482 0.98 32.56 -11.42
C HIS A 482 0.38 31.20 -11.04
N MET A 483 -0.29 31.06 -9.89
CA MET A 483 -0.69 29.77 -9.33
C MET A 483 -2.00 29.23 -9.93
N LEU A 484 -2.14 29.28 -11.25
CA LEU A 484 -3.34 28.87 -11.98
C LEU A 484 -3.87 27.46 -11.64
N PRO A 485 -3.04 26.41 -11.39
CA PRO A 485 -3.57 25.08 -11.07
C PRO A 485 -4.39 25.05 -9.77
N GLN A 486 -4.16 25.99 -8.85
CA GLN A 486 -4.87 26.12 -7.58
C GLN A 486 -5.87 27.30 -7.57
N GLU A 487 -5.56 28.39 -8.27
CA GLU A 487 -6.41 29.59 -8.35
C GLU A 487 -7.59 29.44 -9.33
N ALA A 488 -7.40 28.71 -10.43
CA ALA A 488 -8.39 28.54 -11.50
C ALA A 488 -8.32 27.16 -12.18
N PRO A 489 -8.44 26.05 -11.42
CA PRO A 489 -8.28 24.69 -11.96
C PRO A 489 -9.21 24.38 -13.14
N ASP A 490 -10.47 24.82 -13.07
CA ASP A 490 -11.49 24.54 -14.09
C ASP A 490 -11.18 25.18 -15.45
N ALA A 491 -10.53 26.35 -15.45
CA ALA A 491 -10.12 27.04 -16.68
C ALA A 491 -9.03 26.26 -17.43
N ILE A 492 -8.14 25.59 -16.69
CA ILE A 492 -7.13 24.69 -17.25
C ILE A 492 -7.80 23.39 -17.73
N ASN A 493 -8.71 22.81 -16.93
CA ASN A 493 -9.44 21.59 -17.28
C ASN A 493 -10.17 21.74 -18.63
N GLN A 494 -10.89 22.85 -18.84
CA GLN A 494 -11.52 23.16 -20.13
C GLN A 494 -10.49 23.27 -21.28
N ALA A 495 -9.37 23.96 -21.05
CA ALA A 495 -8.34 24.15 -22.07
C ALA A 495 -7.64 22.83 -22.47
N LEU A 496 -7.49 21.90 -21.51
CA LEU A 496 -6.98 20.54 -21.74
C LEU A 496 -7.91 19.77 -22.67
N ASP A 497 -9.19 19.65 -22.34
CA ASP A 497 -10.16 18.87 -23.11
C ASP A 497 -10.27 19.36 -24.55
N GLU A 498 -10.45 20.67 -24.74
CA GLU A 498 -10.56 21.30 -26.06
C GLU A 498 -9.27 21.12 -26.90
N THR A 499 -8.10 21.09 -26.26
CA THR A 499 -6.80 20.96 -26.94
C THR A 499 -6.45 19.50 -27.27
N MET A 500 -6.86 18.55 -26.43
CA MET A 500 -6.75 17.11 -26.73
C MET A 500 -7.72 16.70 -27.84
N PHE A 501 -8.99 17.14 -27.78
CA PHE A 501 -10.02 16.86 -28.76
C PHE A 501 -9.63 17.31 -30.19
N ARG A 502 -9.03 18.50 -30.32
CA ARG A 502 -8.50 19.03 -31.60
C ARG A 502 -7.44 18.10 -32.20
N ALA A 503 -6.61 17.44 -31.39
CA ALA A 503 -5.53 16.58 -31.88
C ALA A 503 -5.99 15.18 -32.31
N GLU A 504 -6.96 14.60 -31.61
CA GLU A 504 -7.50 13.26 -31.91
C GLU A 504 -8.20 13.25 -33.28
N HIS A 505 -8.96 14.31 -33.59
CA HIS A 505 -9.64 14.48 -34.87
C HIS A 505 -8.67 14.60 -36.06
N LEU A 506 -7.48 15.16 -35.86
CA LEU A 506 -6.43 15.20 -36.88
C LEU A 506 -5.77 13.83 -37.11
N ALA A 507 -5.69 12.99 -36.07
CA ALA A 507 -5.04 11.68 -36.14
C ALA A 507 -5.90 10.61 -36.85
N GLN A 508 -7.22 10.61 -36.63
CA GLN A 508 -8.13 9.59 -37.20
C GLN A 508 -8.19 9.61 -38.74
N ALA A 509 -7.74 10.70 -39.38
CA ALA A 509 -7.63 10.78 -40.84
C ALA A 509 -6.52 9.89 -41.44
N SER A 510 -5.65 9.26 -40.64
CA SER A 510 -4.35 8.75 -41.14
C SER A 510 -4.03 7.25 -40.93
N SER A 511 -4.71 6.51 -40.05
CA SER A 511 -4.18 5.23 -39.51
C SER A 511 -4.83 3.94 -40.03
N LYS A 512 -4.17 3.17 -40.92
CA LYS A 512 -4.64 1.85 -41.42
C LYS A 512 -3.53 0.76 -41.66
N GLY A 513 -2.90 0.18 -40.61
CA GLY A 513 -2.31 -1.19 -40.67
C GLY A 513 -1.05 -1.62 -39.82
N MET A 514 -1.00 -2.93 -39.43
CA MET A 514 0.16 -3.87 -39.16
C MET A 514 0.90 -3.99 -37.76
N SER A 515 1.69 -5.08 -37.50
CA SER A 515 2.04 -5.66 -36.13
C SER A 515 3.18 -6.75 -35.97
N GLN A 516 3.80 -6.98 -34.74
CA GLN A 516 4.35 -8.24 -34.04
C GLN A 516 5.85 -8.44 -33.48
N GLN A 517 6.02 -9.19 -32.32
CA GLN A 517 7.18 -9.95 -31.64
C GLN A 517 8.38 -9.23 -30.89
N ALA A 518 9.33 -9.76 -30.01
CA ALA A 518 9.88 -11.10 -29.54
C ALA A 518 10.55 -11.14 -28.07
N SER A 519 11.45 -12.10 -27.64
CA SER A 519 11.92 -12.40 -26.20
C SER A 519 13.35 -13.04 -25.90
N HIS A 520 13.93 -13.05 -24.63
CA HIS A 520 15.15 -13.83 -24.13
C HIS A 520 15.41 -13.89 -22.55
N VAL A 521 16.51 -14.53 -21.99
CA VAL A 521 16.75 -14.98 -20.54
C VAL A 521 18.21 -14.81 -19.96
N VAL A 522 18.42 -14.73 -18.60
CA VAL A 522 19.70 -14.44 -17.81
C VAL A 522 19.78 -15.19 -16.41
N PRO A 523 20.95 -15.39 -15.68
CA PRO A 523 21.11 -16.40 -14.56
C PRO A 523 21.23 -15.92 -13.06
N ILE A 524 21.76 -16.78 -12.15
CA ILE A 524 21.43 -17.00 -10.70
C ILE A 524 22.20 -16.15 -9.63
N HIS A 525 21.62 -16.01 -8.41
CA HIS A 525 22.01 -15.15 -7.26
C HIS A 525 22.61 -15.93 -6.03
N PRO A 526 23.43 -15.33 -5.11
CA PRO A 526 24.40 -16.08 -4.28
C PRO A 526 24.06 -16.29 -2.79
N TYR A 527 22.84 -16.76 -2.43
CA TYR A 527 22.44 -16.97 -1.01
C TYR A 527 22.11 -18.42 -0.61
N MET A 528 22.44 -19.41 -1.46
CA MET A 528 22.14 -20.82 -1.20
C MET A 528 23.19 -21.50 -0.28
N PRO A 529 22.81 -22.40 0.65
CA PRO A 529 23.77 -23.21 1.40
C PRO A 529 24.63 -24.07 0.46
N ALA A 530 25.96 -24.03 0.62
CA ALA A 530 26.91 -24.52 -0.39
C ALA A 530 26.84 -26.03 -0.73
N HIS A 531 26.11 -26.82 0.06
CA HIS A 531 25.89 -28.26 -0.10
C HIS A 531 24.48 -28.63 -0.61
N LEU A 532 23.58 -27.66 -0.81
CA LEU A 532 22.24 -27.87 -1.36
C LEU A 532 22.13 -27.28 -2.78
N VAL A 533 21.18 -27.79 -3.57
CA VAL A 533 20.90 -27.33 -4.93
C VAL A 533 19.39 -27.42 -5.23
N ALA A 534 18.90 -26.52 -6.09
CA ALA A 534 17.50 -26.42 -6.48
C ALA A 534 17.33 -26.62 -7.98
N ILE A 535 16.49 -27.56 -8.39
CA ILE A 535 16.31 -27.99 -9.78
C ILE A 535 14.82 -28.10 -10.15
N PRO A 536 14.46 -28.00 -11.45
CA PRO A 536 13.14 -28.42 -11.93
C PRO A 536 12.91 -29.90 -11.61
N LEU A 537 11.65 -30.28 -11.41
CA LEU A 537 11.26 -31.68 -11.23
C LEU A 537 10.63 -32.23 -12.51
N GLU A 538 11.06 -33.42 -12.90
CA GLU A 538 10.62 -34.15 -14.08
C GLU A 538 9.56 -35.21 -13.74
N LEU A 539 8.76 -35.62 -14.74
CA LEU A 539 7.69 -36.63 -14.57
C LEU A 539 8.14 -37.92 -13.89
N HIS A 540 9.36 -38.39 -14.16
CA HIS A 540 9.90 -39.61 -13.58
C HIS A 540 10.18 -39.51 -12.06
N GLN A 541 10.15 -38.30 -11.50
CA GLN A 541 10.37 -38.03 -10.07
C GLN A 541 9.07 -37.96 -9.26
N LEU A 542 7.90 -38.04 -9.91
CA LEU A 542 6.58 -38.06 -9.26
C LEU A 542 6.50 -39.00 -8.03
N PRO A 543 7.06 -40.23 -8.04
CA PRO A 543 7.04 -41.11 -6.86
C PRO A 543 7.76 -40.53 -5.63
N GLN A 544 8.83 -39.75 -5.82
CA GLN A 544 9.53 -39.08 -4.71
C GLN A 544 8.73 -37.89 -4.17
N VAL A 545 8.03 -37.18 -5.05
CA VAL A 545 7.15 -36.06 -4.68
C VAL A 545 5.98 -36.55 -3.84
N LEU A 546 5.34 -37.65 -4.24
CA LEU A 546 4.26 -38.28 -3.47
C LEU A 546 4.76 -38.83 -2.12
N ALA A 547 5.90 -39.53 -2.10
CA ALA A 547 6.47 -40.06 -0.85
C ALA A 547 6.89 -38.97 0.16
N LEU A 548 7.30 -37.78 -0.32
CA LEU A 548 7.54 -36.60 0.52
C LEU A 548 6.23 -36.11 1.17
N TYR A 549 5.11 -36.17 0.46
CA TYR A 549 3.80 -35.79 0.99
C TYR A 549 3.30 -36.80 2.04
N ASP A 550 3.41 -38.11 1.75
CA ASP A 550 3.10 -39.17 2.72
C ASP A 550 3.91 -39.00 4.02
N ALA A 551 5.20 -38.66 3.91
CA ALA A 551 6.09 -38.46 5.06
C ALA A 551 5.81 -37.15 5.84
N LEU A 552 5.31 -36.11 5.18
CA LEU A 552 4.85 -34.88 5.84
C LEU A 552 3.56 -35.17 6.64
N LEU A 553 2.57 -35.79 6.01
CA LEU A 553 1.30 -36.16 6.63
C LEU A 553 1.52 -37.12 7.83
N ALA A 554 2.40 -38.11 7.70
CA ALA A 554 2.75 -39.02 8.79
C ALA A 554 3.40 -38.31 9.99
N HIS A 555 4.33 -37.38 9.75
CA HIS A 555 5.01 -36.63 10.82
C HIS A 555 4.12 -35.56 11.47
N GLU A 556 3.11 -35.04 10.76
CA GLU A 556 2.05 -34.26 11.40
C GLU A 556 1.11 -35.14 12.21
N GLN A 557 0.84 -36.36 11.76
CA GLN A 557 0.04 -37.32 12.52
C GLN A 557 0.75 -37.79 13.80
N ASP A 558 2.07 -38.04 13.78
CA ASP A 558 2.87 -38.31 14.99
C ASP A 558 2.75 -37.17 16.04
N LYS A 559 2.58 -35.91 15.60
CA LYS A 559 2.33 -34.76 16.48
C LYS A 559 0.87 -34.66 16.93
N GLN A 560 -0.07 -34.93 16.03
CA GLN A 560 -1.51 -34.91 16.33
C GLN A 560 -1.88 -36.01 17.34
N ASP A 561 -1.38 -37.23 17.16
CA ASP A 561 -1.63 -38.35 18.08
C ASP A 561 -0.98 -38.12 19.46
N ALA A 562 0.14 -37.39 19.52
CA ALA A 562 0.73 -36.92 20.78
C ALA A 562 -0.11 -35.84 21.50
N ALA A 563 -0.96 -35.09 20.79
CA ALA A 563 -1.87 -34.08 21.35
C ALA A 563 -3.26 -34.68 21.68
N LEU A 564 -3.79 -35.55 20.82
CA LEU A 564 -5.06 -36.25 20.96
C LEU A 564 -5.08 -37.24 22.14
N ALA A 565 -3.90 -37.67 22.61
CA ALA A 565 -3.75 -38.57 23.76
C ALA A 565 -4.27 -38.03 25.12
N LEU A 566 -4.74 -36.77 25.19
CA LEU A 566 -5.07 -36.10 26.45
C LEU A 566 -6.52 -35.60 26.62
N ILE A 567 -7.37 -35.55 25.57
CA ILE A 567 -8.74 -35.00 25.70
C ILE A 567 -9.81 -35.82 24.96
N GLN A 568 -10.80 -36.27 25.73
CA GLN A 568 -12.17 -36.63 25.32
C GLN A 568 -13.13 -36.12 26.43
N PRO A 569 -14.45 -35.88 26.19
CA PRO A 569 -15.24 -36.39 25.06
C PRO A 569 -16.16 -35.37 24.32
N ASP A 570 -16.54 -35.77 23.11
CA ASP A 570 -17.89 -35.65 22.48
C ASP A 570 -18.74 -34.37 22.65
N VAL A 571 -18.77 -33.55 21.59
CA VAL A 571 -20.02 -33.03 21.01
C VAL A 571 -19.93 -33.12 19.48
N SER A 572 -21.02 -33.51 18.81
CA SER A 572 -21.06 -33.91 17.40
C SER A 572 -21.05 -32.76 16.37
N HIS A 573 -19.87 -32.19 16.09
CA HIS A 573 -19.58 -31.51 14.81
C HIS A 573 -18.12 -31.76 14.39
N PRO A 574 -17.84 -32.09 13.11
CA PRO A 574 -16.47 -32.32 12.65
C PRO A 574 -15.72 -30.99 12.48
N ARG A 575 -14.89 -30.63 13.47
CA ARG A 575 -13.85 -29.59 13.31
C ARG A 575 -12.50 -30.25 13.05
N SER A 576 -12.10 -30.28 11.78
CA SER A 576 -10.75 -30.67 11.35
C SER A 576 -9.85 -29.43 11.26
N SER A 577 -9.14 -29.10 12.34
CA SER A 577 -8.18 -27.99 12.38
C SER A 577 -6.76 -28.52 12.56
N GLY A 578 -5.89 -28.22 11.61
CA GLY A 578 -4.47 -28.53 11.65
C GLY A 578 -3.76 -27.62 10.66
N ASP A 579 -3.12 -26.57 11.19
CA ASP A 579 -2.66 -25.45 10.38
C ASP A 579 -1.17 -25.50 10.07
N THR A 580 -0.86 -25.58 8.77
CA THR A 580 0.35 -24.95 8.23
C THR A 580 -0.04 -23.74 7.38
N CYS A 581 0.84 -23.24 6.50
CA CYS A 581 0.56 -22.05 5.68
C CYS A 581 -0.41 -22.35 4.52
N GLY A 582 -1.69 -22.54 4.84
CA GLY A 582 -2.78 -22.74 3.88
C GLY A 582 -3.06 -24.20 3.50
N TRP A 583 -2.77 -25.16 4.37
CA TRP A 583 -2.97 -26.60 4.10
C TRP A 583 -3.55 -27.31 5.33
N VAL A 584 -4.63 -28.07 5.12
CA VAL A 584 -5.19 -29.03 6.09
C VAL A 584 -5.03 -30.44 5.53
N LYS A 585 -4.95 -31.41 6.46
CA LYS A 585 -4.99 -32.85 6.24
C LYS A 585 -6.01 -33.27 5.16
N ASP A 586 -5.62 -34.29 4.38
CA ASP A 586 -6.38 -34.88 3.26
C ASP A 586 -6.68 -33.94 2.06
N CYS A 587 -6.44 -32.63 2.17
CA CYS A 587 -6.62 -31.65 1.10
C CYS A 587 -5.33 -31.43 0.28
N TRP A 588 -4.75 -32.51 -0.22
CA TRP A 588 -3.55 -32.46 -1.06
C TRP A 588 -3.89 -32.42 -2.55
N PRO A 589 -3.14 -31.71 -3.43
CA PRO A 589 -3.31 -31.83 -4.87
C PRO A 589 -3.26 -33.30 -5.30
N LEU A 590 -4.23 -33.71 -6.11
CA LEU A 590 -4.38 -35.10 -6.53
C LEU A 590 -3.15 -35.53 -7.34
N PRO A 591 -2.80 -36.84 -7.37
CA PRO A 591 -1.65 -37.30 -8.16
C PRO A 591 -1.72 -36.91 -9.65
N GLY A 592 -2.92 -36.71 -10.20
CA GLY A 592 -3.11 -36.14 -11.54
C GLY A 592 -2.73 -34.66 -11.64
N ASP A 593 -3.14 -33.84 -10.68
CA ASP A 593 -2.79 -32.41 -10.60
C ASP A 593 -1.28 -32.23 -10.44
N VAL A 594 -0.64 -33.05 -9.61
CA VAL A 594 0.82 -33.06 -9.44
C VAL A 594 1.50 -33.45 -10.75
N GLU A 595 0.97 -34.44 -11.48
CA GLU A 595 1.48 -34.86 -12.79
C GLU A 595 1.30 -33.77 -13.87
N GLU A 596 0.17 -33.05 -13.89
CA GLU A 596 -0.08 -31.92 -14.79
C GLU A 596 0.85 -30.74 -14.50
N ARG A 597 1.02 -30.38 -13.22
CA ARG A 597 1.89 -29.28 -12.79
C ARG A 597 3.38 -29.60 -12.98
N LEU A 598 3.77 -30.89 -12.94
CA LEU A 598 5.08 -31.36 -13.39
C LEU A 598 5.23 -31.22 -14.92
N ARG A 599 4.23 -31.61 -15.74
CA ARG A 599 4.23 -31.36 -17.20
C ARG A 599 4.32 -29.87 -17.55
N ALA A 600 3.74 -29.00 -16.72
CA ALA A 600 3.80 -27.55 -16.86
C ALA A 600 5.12 -26.93 -16.35
N GLY A 601 6.04 -27.71 -15.76
CA GLY A 601 7.32 -27.24 -15.25
C GLY A 601 7.22 -26.32 -14.02
N GLN A 602 6.09 -26.37 -13.28
CA GLN A 602 5.82 -25.48 -12.15
C GLN A 602 6.51 -25.93 -10.84
N TYR A 603 6.91 -27.20 -10.76
CA TYR A 603 7.49 -27.81 -9.56
C TYR A 603 9.02 -27.79 -9.52
N ARG A 604 9.58 -27.52 -8.33
CA ARG A 604 11.03 -27.52 -8.06
C ARG A 604 11.37 -28.23 -6.76
N GLY A 605 12.51 -28.92 -6.74
CA GLY A 605 12.97 -29.74 -5.61
C GLY A 605 14.35 -29.34 -5.10
N ILE A 606 14.58 -29.53 -3.80
CA ILE A 606 15.86 -29.34 -3.10
C ILE A 606 16.52 -30.70 -2.87
N PHE A 607 17.79 -30.82 -3.29
CA PHE A 607 18.62 -32.02 -3.14
C PHE A 607 20.00 -31.67 -2.55
N GLU A 608 20.75 -32.66 -2.08
CA GLU A 608 22.17 -32.47 -1.75
C GLU A 608 23.01 -32.40 -3.04
N LYS A 609 24.00 -31.50 -3.07
CA LYS A 609 24.77 -31.15 -4.28
C LYS A 609 25.70 -32.27 -4.78
N ASN A 610 26.08 -33.18 -3.90
CA ASN A 610 26.81 -34.42 -4.18
C ASN A 610 25.94 -35.51 -4.82
N ALA A 611 24.61 -35.34 -4.86
CA ALA A 611 23.65 -36.29 -5.42
C ALA A 611 23.18 -35.90 -6.84
N LEU A 612 23.95 -35.06 -7.54
CA LEU A 612 23.75 -34.77 -8.96
C LEU A 612 24.68 -35.62 -9.85
N LEU A 613 24.16 -36.03 -11.00
CA LEU A 613 24.89 -36.62 -12.09
C LEU A 613 25.71 -35.56 -12.86
N SER A 614 26.58 -36.02 -13.76
CA SER A 614 27.53 -35.16 -14.49
C SER A 614 26.89 -34.16 -15.48
N ASP A 615 25.61 -34.30 -15.79
CA ASP A 615 24.81 -33.38 -16.60
C ASP A 615 24.01 -32.37 -15.75
N GLY A 616 24.05 -32.49 -14.43
CA GLY A 616 23.30 -31.64 -13.49
C GLY A 616 21.90 -32.16 -13.13
N THR A 617 21.45 -33.28 -13.69
CA THR A 617 20.25 -33.99 -13.22
C THR A 617 20.51 -34.66 -11.86
N PRO A 618 19.49 -34.92 -11.02
CA PRO A 618 19.67 -35.65 -9.78
C PRO A 618 19.85 -37.14 -10.08
N ASP A 619 20.64 -37.84 -9.28
CA ASP A 619 20.63 -39.30 -9.28
C ASP A 619 19.20 -39.80 -8.95
N PRO A 620 18.58 -40.70 -9.74
CA PRO A 620 17.21 -41.18 -9.45
C PRO A 620 17.03 -41.86 -8.08
N SER A 621 18.12 -42.24 -7.41
CA SER A 621 18.14 -42.76 -6.04
C SER A 621 18.36 -41.69 -4.95
N ALA A 622 18.60 -40.42 -5.33
CA ALA A 622 18.79 -39.31 -4.40
C ALA A 622 17.48 -38.94 -3.67
N PRO A 623 17.52 -38.65 -2.35
CA PRO A 623 16.34 -38.23 -1.60
C PRO A 623 16.00 -36.76 -1.84
N LEU A 624 14.75 -36.49 -2.22
CA LEU A 624 14.15 -35.16 -2.24
C LEU A 624 14.01 -34.60 -0.80
N LEU A 625 14.66 -33.47 -0.49
CA LEU A 625 14.69 -32.90 0.86
C LEU A 625 13.62 -31.83 1.12
N GLY A 626 13.03 -31.28 0.07
CA GLY A 626 11.98 -30.27 0.14
C GLY A 626 11.51 -29.87 -1.26
N VAL A 627 10.31 -29.30 -1.34
CA VAL A 627 9.60 -29.03 -2.59
C VAL A 627 8.91 -27.67 -2.55
N GLN A 628 8.81 -27.03 -3.72
CA GLN A 628 7.94 -25.88 -3.91
C GLN A 628 7.20 -25.92 -5.26
N ALA A 629 5.99 -25.38 -5.26
CA ALA A 629 5.20 -25.12 -6.47
C ALA A 629 5.25 -23.62 -6.79
N LEU A 630 5.70 -23.28 -8.00
CA LEU A 630 5.92 -21.90 -8.45
C LEU A 630 4.88 -21.49 -9.49
N ASP A 631 3.67 -21.26 -9.01
CA ASP A 631 2.51 -20.93 -9.82
C ASP A 631 2.45 -19.43 -10.14
N HIS A 632 1.74 -19.09 -11.22
CA HIS A 632 1.06 -17.81 -11.31
C HIS A 632 -0.36 -18.04 -10.80
N ASP A 633 -0.78 -17.26 -9.82
CA ASP A 633 -1.97 -17.59 -9.05
C ASP A 633 -3.18 -16.73 -9.39
N MET A 634 -4.32 -17.41 -9.47
CA MET A 634 -5.66 -16.86 -9.65
C MET A 634 -6.46 -16.97 -8.33
N GLY A 635 -5.79 -16.77 -7.19
CA GLY A 635 -6.23 -17.16 -5.84
C GLY A 635 -5.90 -16.15 -4.73
N TYR A 636 -4.80 -15.40 -4.78
CA TYR A 636 -4.72 -14.08 -4.13
C TYR A 636 -5.43 -13.01 -4.97
N GLY A 637 -5.92 -13.39 -6.15
CA GLY A 637 -6.97 -12.72 -6.92
C GLY A 637 -8.39 -12.93 -6.36
N PHE A 638 -8.59 -13.53 -5.17
CA PHE A 638 -9.90 -13.62 -4.48
C PHE A 638 -10.45 -12.26 -3.97
N ALA A 639 -10.36 -11.22 -4.80
CA ALA A 639 -11.38 -10.18 -4.90
C ALA A 639 -12.28 -10.37 -6.15
N ASN A 640 -11.98 -11.36 -7.01
CA ASN A 640 -12.70 -11.65 -8.26
C ASN A 640 -12.75 -13.17 -8.58
N ARG A 641 -13.22 -13.98 -7.64
CA ARG A 641 -14.08 -15.12 -8.03
C ARG A 641 -15.42 -14.97 -7.35
N ASN A 642 -16.47 -14.98 -8.16
CA ASN A 642 -17.77 -15.38 -7.68
C ASN A 642 -17.76 -16.91 -7.69
N ASP A 643 -17.72 -17.53 -6.52
CA ASP A 643 -18.42 -18.79 -6.35
C ASP A 643 -19.95 -18.55 -6.40
N GLU A 644 -20.75 -19.62 -6.43
CA GLU A 644 -22.21 -19.50 -6.49
C GLU A 644 -22.87 -19.19 -5.12
N SER A 645 -22.07 -18.85 -4.09
CA SER A 645 -22.50 -18.54 -2.71
C SER A 645 -22.14 -17.13 -2.21
N GLY A 646 -21.21 -16.41 -2.87
CA GLY A 646 -20.99 -14.97 -2.72
C GLY A 646 -20.16 -14.50 -1.51
N GLN A 647 -19.52 -15.39 -0.75
CA GLN A 647 -18.82 -15.04 0.50
C GLN A 647 -17.38 -14.55 0.29
N VAL A 648 -17.22 -13.30 -0.18
CA VAL A 648 -15.90 -12.69 -0.42
C VAL A 648 -15.28 -12.15 0.89
N GLY A 649 -14.14 -12.74 1.28
CA GLY A 649 -13.30 -12.24 2.37
C GLY A 649 -12.60 -10.91 2.07
N ALA A 650 -12.17 -10.20 3.10
CA ALA A 650 -11.51 -8.90 2.93
C ALA A 650 -10.14 -9.05 2.22
N ALA A 651 -9.85 -8.22 1.22
CA ALA A 651 -8.56 -8.26 0.54
C ALA A 651 -7.44 -7.56 1.37
N PRO A 652 -6.20 -8.09 1.41
CA PRO A 652 -5.09 -7.45 2.12
C PRO A 652 -4.80 -6.04 1.62
N SER A 653 -4.30 -5.17 2.52
CA SER A 653 -3.87 -3.79 2.20
C SER A 653 -2.54 -3.72 1.42
N TRP A 654 -2.32 -4.68 0.52
CA TRP A 654 -1.22 -4.72 -0.42
C TRP A 654 -1.39 -3.66 -1.54
N GLU A 655 -0.28 -3.21 -2.12
CA GLU A 655 -0.30 -2.42 -3.36
C GLU A 655 -0.90 -3.27 -4.49
N SER A 656 -1.76 -2.72 -5.36
CA SER A 656 -2.28 -3.51 -6.48
C SER A 656 -1.16 -3.80 -7.48
N LEU A 657 -0.78 -5.07 -7.61
CA LEU A 657 0.22 -5.56 -8.56
C LEU A 657 -0.46 -6.55 -9.52
N PRO A 658 -0.16 -6.53 -10.83
CA PRO A 658 -0.59 -7.56 -11.77
C PRO A 658 -0.19 -8.98 -11.32
N GLU A 659 -0.99 -10.00 -11.64
CA GLU A 659 -0.68 -11.42 -11.35
C GLU A 659 0.63 -11.92 -12.00
N CYS A 660 1.09 -11.25 -13.06
CA CYS A 660 2.41 -11.49 -13.67
C CYS A 660 3.57 -10.79 -12.94
N ASP A 661 3.30 -9.77 -12.14
CA ASP A 661 4.27 -9.04 -11.31
C ASP A 661 4.39 -9.62 -9.89
N VAL A 662 3.61 -10.67 -9.57
CA VAL A 662 3.62 -11.37 -8.29
C VAL A 662 3.96 -12.85 -8.52
N LEU A 663 4.87 -13.42 -7.72
CA LEU A 663 4.99 -14.87 -7.57
C LEU A 663 4.34 -15.31 -6.25
N VAL A 664 3.43 -16.27 -6.34
CA VAL A 664 2.79 -16.90 -5.18
C VAL A 664 3.29 -18.33 -5.07
N PRO A 665 4.03 -18.71 -4.02
CA PRO A 665 4.17 -20.10 -3.66
C PRO A 665 2.88 -20.57 -2.98
N HIS A 666 2.16 -21.50 -3.59
CA HIS A 666 1.14 -22.25 -2.86
C HIS A 666 1.82 -23.19 -1.87
N LEU A 667 2.73 -24.03 -2.38
CA LEU A 667 3.43 -25.02 -1.59
C LEU A 667 4.88 -24.59 -1.37
N LEU A 668 5.31 -24.59 -0.11
CA LEU A 668 6.70 -24.44 0.31
C LEU A 668 6.96 -25.35 1.53
N ALA A 669 7.42 -26.58 1.28
CA ALA A 669 7.50 -27.63 2.30
C ALA A 669 8.88 -28.32 2.34
N ALA A 670 9.38 -28.61 3.54
CA ALA A 670 10.67 -29.27 3.77
C ALA A 670 10.46 -30.60 4.52
N HIS A 671 11.14 -31.66 4.08
CA HIS A 671 10.99 -32.99 4.67
C HIS A 671 11.35 -32.99 6.17
N PRO A 672 10.59 -33.66 7.06
CA PRO A 672 10.83 -33.63 8.51
C PRO A 672 12.26 -33.99 8.94
N THR A 673 12.85 -35.03 8.33
CA THR A 673 14.24 -35.45 8.61
C THR A 673 15.32 -34.49 8.07
N ALA A 674 14.91 -33.39 7.43
CA ALA A 674 15.75 -32.28 7.02
C ALA A 674 15.56 -31.00 7.88
N ALA A 675 14.79 -31.09 8.98
CA ALA A 675 14.71 -30.05 9.99
C ALA A 675 16.12 -29.63 10.47
N GLY A 676 16.32 -28.32 10.68
CA GLY A 676 17.62 -27.75 11.05
C GLY A 676 18.67 -27.69 9.93
N LYS A 677 18.55 -28.47 8.84
CA LYS A 677 19.51 -28.48 7.70
C LYS A 677 19.41 -27.26 6.77
N GLY A 678 18.60 -26.26 7.13
CA GLY A 678 18.44 -25.02 6.35
C GLY A 678 17.53 -25.11 5.13
N VAL A 679 16.86 -26.24 4.88
CA VAL A 679 16.03 -26.45 3.66
C VAL A 679 14.95 -25.39 3.50
N GLY A 680 14.22 -25.00 4.55
CA GLY A 680 13.22 -23.91 4.46
C GLY A 680 13.80 -22.58 3.98
N ARG A 681 15.05 -22.25 4.37
CA ARG A 681 15.77 -21.07 3.87
C ARG A 681 16.26 -21.27 2.43
N ALA A 682 16.63 -22.50 2.04
CA ALA A 682 16.99 -22.83 0.66
C ALA A 682 15.79 -22.74 -0.30
N LEU A 683 14.60 -23.17 0.14
CA LEU A 683 13.34 -23.00 -0.59
C LEU A 683 13.03 -21.52 -0.80
N VAL A 684 12.98 -20.71 0.27
CA VAL A 684 12.74 -19.25 0.14
C VAL A 684 13.84 -18.57 -0.70
N ALA A 685 15.09 -19.03 -0.65
CA ALA A 685 16.17 -18.49 -1.49
C ALA A 685 16.04 -18.87 -2.98
N ASP A 686 15.60 -20.08 -3.32
CA ASP A 686 15.28 -20.46 -4.69
C ASP A 686 14.01 -19.73 -5.16
N LEU A 687 12.98 -19.60 -4.32
CA LEU A 687 11.78 -18.80 -4.60
C LEU A 687 12.13 -17.36 -4.98
N ILE A 688 12.95 -16.68 -4.19
CA ILE A 688 13.50 -15.34 -4.47
C ILE A 688 14.29 -15.32 -5.79
N SER A 689 15.06 -16.38 -6.07
CA SER A 689 15.86 -16.48 -7.29
C SER A 689 14.98 -16.69 -8.53
N GLN A 690 13.98 -17.57 -8.47
CA GLN A 690 13.03 -17.84 -9.56
C GLN A 690 12.11 -16.64 -9.80
N ALA A 691 11.66 -15.96 -8.73
CA ALA A 691 10.92 -14.72 -8.81
C ALA A 691 11.71 -13.64 -9.59
N ARG A 692 13.00 -13.45 -9.24
CA ARG A 692 13.90 -12.52 -9.96
C ARG A 692 14.20 -12.96 -11.40
N ILE A 693 14.35 -14.25 -11.67
CA ILE A 693 14.51 -14.80 -13.04
C ILE A 693 13.23 -14.57 -13.88
N ARG A 694 12.05 -14.69 -13.27
CA ARG A 694 10.74 -14.37 -13.88
C ARG A 694 10.46 -12.86 -13.97
N GLY A 695 11.30 -12.01 -13.38
CA GLY A 695 11.15 -10.55 -13.38
C GLY A 695 10.00 -10.01 -12.52
N VAL A 696 9.45 -10.80 -11.60
CA VAL A 696 8.32 -10.39 -10.76
C VAL A 696 8.78 -9.39 -9.68
N LYS A 697 7.89 -8.47 -9.30
CA LYS A 697 8.19 -7.35 -8.39
C LYS A 697 7.86 -7.64 -6.93
N ALA A 698 7.10 -8.71 -6.66
CA ALA A 698 6.82 -9.18 -5.31
C ALA A 698 6.72 -10.71 -5.23
N ILE A 699 7.08 -11.28 -4.08
CA ILE A 699 6.53 -12.56 -3.63
C ILE A 699 5.44 -12.26 -2.62
N ARG A 700 4.27 -12.89 -2.79
CA ARG A 700 3.18 -12.84 -1.81
C ARG A 700 2.86 -14.24 -1.32
N LEU A 701 2.65 -14.35 -0.02
CA LEU A 701 2.26 -15.57 0.66
C LEU A 701 1.56 -15.20 1.96
N ASN A 702 0.96 -16.17 2.62
CA ASN A 702 0.37 -16.00 3.94
C ASN A 702 0.80 -17.14 4.87
N THR A 703 0.28 -17.09 6.10
CA THR A 703 0.20 -18.24 6.99
C THR A 703 -0.89 -17.99 8.03
N SER A 704 -1.36 -19.02 8.73
CA SER A 704 -2.18 -18.80 9.92
C SER A 704 -1.38 -18.01 10.98
N PRO A 705 -2.03 -17.18 11.83
CA PRO A 705 -1.39 -16.46 12.92
C PRO A 705 -0.61 -17.34 13.91
N GLU A 706 -1.02 -18.60 14.07
CA GLU A 706 -0.50 -19.58 15.01
C GLU A 706 0.87 -20.14 14.58
N ASN A 707 1.15 -20.18 13.28
CA ASN A 707 2.41 -20.66 12.72
C ASN A 707 3.50 -19.58 12.78
N VAL A 708 3.96 -19.30 14.00
CA VAL A 708 4.98 -18.28 14.27
C VAL A 708 6.40 -18.72 13.86
N SER A 709 6.64 -20.01 13.57
CA SER A 709 7.82 -20.51 12.85
C SER A 709 7.88 -19.99 11.42
N ALA A 710 6.79 -20.12 10.63
CA ALA A 710 6.74 -19.60 9.27
C ALA A 710 6.80 -18.06 9.27
N THR A 711 6.00 -17.39 10.11
CA THR A 711 6.08 -15.94 10.32
C THR A 711 7.51 -15.48 10.66
N THR A 712 8.21 -16.19 11.54
CA THR A 712 9.60 -15.91 11.87
C THR A 712 10.54 -16.12 10.69
N LEU A 713 10.35 -17.18 9.90
CA LEU A 713 11.14 -17.42 8.68
C LEU A 713 10.95 -16.27 7.67
N TYR A 714 9.71 -15.89 7.38
CA TYR A 714 9.41 -14.82 6.41
C TYR A 714 9.96 -13.47 6.87
N LEU A 715 9.73 -13.06 8.12
CA LEU A 715 10.30 -11.84 8.69
C LEU A 715 11.85 -11.86 8.67
N ASN A 716 12.49 -12.98 9.01
CA ASN A 716 13.94 -13.12 8.97
C ASN A 716 14.51 -13.15 7.53
N CYS A 717 13.72 -13.55 6.54
CA CYS A 717 14.08 -13.48 5.13
C CYS A 717 13.90 -12.08 4.53
N GLY A 718 13.05 -11.23 5.12
CA GLY A 718 12.83 -9.84 4.70
C GLY A 718 11.42 -9.52 4.22
N PHE A 719 10.43 -10.38 4.46
CA PHE A 719 9.03 -10.11 4.12
C PHE A 719 8.44 -9.04 5.05
N LYS A 720 7.64 -8.11 4.49
CA LYS A 720 6.78 -7.19 5.22
C LYS A 720 5.46 -7.88 5.57
N MET A 721 5.07 -7.81 6.83
CA MET A 721 3.75 -8.23 7.32
C MET A 721 2.71 -7.11 7.06
N TYR A 722 1.49 -7.49 6.69
CA TYR A 722 0.37 -6.56 6.44
C TYR A 722 -0.77 -6.79 7.45
N ALA A 723 -1.78 -5.91 7.40
CA ALA A 723 -2.99 -6.09 8.20
C ALA A 723 -3.65 -7.44 7.84
N PRO A 724 -3.93 -8.31 8.82
CA PRO A 724 -4.65 -9.57 8.58
C PRO A 724 -6.00 -9.39 7.94
N VAL A 725 -6.46 -10.48 7.36
CA VAL A 725 -7.71 -10.55 6.63
C VAL A 725 -8.44 -11.83 6.92
N TRP A 726 -9.77 -11.75 6.93
CA TRP A 726 -10.61 -12.93 6.78
C TRP A 726 -10.56 -13.38 5.32
N LEU A 727 -10.08 -14.60 5.07
CA LEU A 727 -10.14 -15.25 3.76
C LEU A 727 -10.70 -16.66 3.92
N PRO A 728 -11.98 -16.90 3.56
CA PRO A 728 -12.52 -18.25 3.50
C PRO A 728 -11.96 -18.98 2.28
N TYR A 729 -11.52 -20.22 2.45
CA TYR A 729 -11.06 -21.06 1.34
C TYR A 729 -12.18 -22.01 0.91
N GLU A 730 -12.88 -21.68 -0.18
CA GLU A 730 -13.97 -22.50 -0.70
C GLU A 730 -13.51 -23.95 -0.97
N GLY A 731 -14.34 -24.93 -0.61
CA GLY A 731 -14.06 -26.36 -0.81
C GLY A 731 -13.00 -26.95 0.13
N LEU A 732 -12.34 -26.15 0.97
CA LEU A 732 -11.31 -26.58 1.92
C LEU A 732 -11.77 -26.32 3.37
N PRO A 733 -11.40 -27.15 4.36
CA PRO A 733 -11.68 -26.89 5.78
C PRO A 733 -10.78 -25.80 6.40
N LEU A 734 -10.30 -24.85 5.58
CA LEU A 734 -9.45 -23.73 5.96
C LEU A 734 -10.32 -22.48 6.12
N THR A 735 -10.62 -22.11 7.36
CA THR A 735 -11.40 -20.90 7.70
C THR A 735 -10.73 -20.15 8.84
N GLY A 736 -10.42 -18.86 8.65
CA GLY A 736 -9.75 -18.07 9.67
C GLY A 736 -9.25 -16.71 9.18
N TRP A 737 -8.86 -15.86 10.14
CA TRP A 737 -8.01 -14.71 9.84
C TRP A 737 -6.61 -15.22 9.48
N THR A 738 -6.08 -14.78 8.35
CA THR A 738 -4.73 -15.11 7.92
C THR A 738 -3.82 -13.89 7.91
N VAL A 739 -2.52 -14.09 8.09
CA VAL A 739 -1.52 -13.01 8.10
C VAL A 739 -0.86 -12.90 6.72
N PRO A 740 -1.18 -11.86 5.92
CA PRO A 740 -0.56 -11.63 4.63
C PRO A 740 0.87 -11.10 4.76
N PHE A 741 1.80 -11.71 4.00
CA PHE A 741 3.19 -11.30 3.88
C PHE A 741 3.54 -10.98 2.42
N GLU A 742 4.36 -9.94 2.23
CA GLU A 742 4.89 -9.57 0.93
C GLU A 742 6.38 -9.24 1.05
N MET A 743 7.19 -9.87 0.20
CA MET A 743 8.56 -9.43 -0.07
C MET A 743 8.56 -8.71 -1.41
N ARG A 744 8.90 -7.41 -1.41
CA ARG A 744 9.28 -6.71 -2.64
C ARG A 744 10.70 -7.19 -3.05
N LEU A 745 10.95 -7.26 -4.35
CA LEU A 745 12.15 -7.88 -4.94
C LEU A 745 13.03 -6.93 -5.75
N ASP A 746 12.80 -5.64 -5.52
CA ASP A 746 13.62 -4.49 -5.91
C ASP A 746 15.13 -4.68 -5.66
#